data_AF-A0A812VH25-F1
#
_entry.id   AF-A0A812VH25-F1
#
_cell.length_a   1.000
_cell.length_b   1.000
_cell.length_c   1.000
_cell.angle_alpha   90.00
_cell.angle_beta   90.00
_cell.angle_gamma   90.00
#
_symmetry.space_group_name_H-M   'P 1'
#
loop_
_entity.id
_entity.type
_entity.pdbx_description
1 polymer ?
#
loop_
_entity_poly.entity_id
_entity_poly.type
_entity_poly.pdbx_seq_one_letter_code
_entity_poly.pdbx_strand_id
1 'polypeptide(L)'
;MAGITNWVHPAVALLPPPGGSNTVSFRDGQENGDADVQHQRELKFPEQSNSQALSLAEISGLAKPRAVPPAFIPPTQNNVYTKEQLKDWGYPEYDSKYDDAGWLSQQFRREADDPRENPNFFLTHEDPEFWNNAARKPHMKALMQSDDHWKLRKNTWLQQFQEVQTTNQFRRELADCLDECTMATRRLVTPMLHYRAVEAYLMQVVRQAQERGVPFPQFVEAPETQRMLFDFRNTVDTEGDKGADRIFQDWHQRGLKEKAAADERRKIQGPQADSSMKEVHDGLSFATKYRKDGVVEWERGNAEDALKAWRLGCEALERIRVPETHASEQKFFSEVRVALLKNRALAALKLNCWQEALEAAEDVLKTDDQDHKAWFRKACALEGLGRLQEVEKCLKMIDSIAVGRPDRDRLERETSAKREKVQALLSRDEASQQRMLKLGLQKGLFSQERSADASVPTKAQKALPQPDVLSQTPALQNLDDTSRKRLTHDGAEELLKELELAYSEPNFREQVRKLARDVNDQEEFVQYLNQVALPVQKPVLERWGFEATEVGVTEMRRAIQDHTVGDDAKLKRQAQATTRALYGEMYNAVRGGKSARERGAPTAASFVPEKDRLKEAEKRLQRRLRGEDPNSDEESKKKDDPSRLYAHWRAR
;
A
#
# COMPACT_ATOMS: atom_id res chain seq x y z
N MET A 1 50.81 -38.75 19.20
CA MET A 1 50.08 -38.74 20.49
C MET A 1 50.49 -37.60 21.44
N ALA A 2 50.94 -36.43 20.96
CA ALA A 2 51.09 -35.23 21.82
C ALA A 2 51.13 -33.91 21.01
N GLY A 3 50.36 -33.82 19.91
CA GLY A 3 50.51 -32.71 18.95
C GLY A 3 49.22 -32.07 18.45
N ILE A 4 48.06 -32.45 18.98
CA ILE A 4 46.75 -31.96 18.48
C ILE A 4 45.92 -31.29 19.60
N THR A 5 46.26 -31.48 20.87
CA THR A 5 45.47 -30.97 22.01
C THR A 5 45.77 -29.51 22.42
N ASN A 6 46.58 -28.76 21.67
CA ASN A 6 46.99 -27.39 22.05
C ASN A 6 46.69 -26.32 20.98
N TRP A 7 45.52 -26.41 20.34
CA TRP A 7 44.92 -25.26 19.66
C TRP A 7 44.08 -24.44 20.66
N VAL A 8 44.78 -23.69 21.51
CA VAL A 8 44.19 -22.53 22.18
C VAL A 8 44.70 -21.29 21.44
N HIS A 9 43.95 -20.84 20.44
CA HIS A 9 44.12 -19.51 19.85
C HIS A 9 43.40 -18.49 20.75
N PRO A 10 43.96 -17.28 21.01
CA PRO A 10 43.62 -16.48 22.18
C PRO A 10 42.15 -16.10 22.18
N ALA A 11 41.46 -16.55 23.23
CA ALA A 11 40.14 -16.10 23.56
C ALA A 11 40.15 -14.58 23.83
N VAL A 12 39.10 -13.92 23.36
CA VAL A 12 38.68 -12.58 23.77
C VAL A 12 38.76 -12.51 25.30
N ALA A 13 39.48 -11.51 25.82
CA ALA A 13 39.33 -11.11 27.20
C ALA A 13 37.87 -10.68 27.40
N LEU A 14 37.07 -11.55 28.03
CA LEU A 14 35.72 -11.22 28.46
C LEU A 14 35.86 -10.14 29.55
N LEU A 15 35.42 -8.92 29.23
CA LEU A 15 35.14 -7.90 30.25
C LEU A 15 33.95 -8.36 31.11
N PRO A 16 33.93 -8.02 32.41
CA PRO A 16 32.93 -8.53 33.35
C PRO A 16 31.51 -8.06 33.01
N PRO A 17 30.46 -8.80 33.42
CA PRO A 17 29.07 -8.41 33.18
C PRO A 17 28.75 -7.07 33.88
N PRO A 18 27.88 -6.22 33.30
CA PRO A 18 27.43 -5.03 34.01
C PRO A 18 26.61 -5.47 35.23
N GLY A 19 27.16 -5.19 36.41
CA GLY A 19 26.41 -5.12 37.65
C GLY A 19 25.38 -4.00 37.59
N GLY A 20 24.25 -4.19 38.26
CA GLY A 20 23.20 -3.19 38.36
C GLY A 20 21.83 -3.82 38.54
N SER A 21 21.58 -4.32 39.75
CA SER A 21 20.24 -4.62 40.25
C SER A 21 19.37 -3.37 40.21
N ASN A 22 18.16 -3.50 39.66
CA ASN A 22 17.09 -2.52 39.85
C ASN A 22 16.64 -2.56 41.32
N THR A 23 17.07 -1.59 42.12
CA THR A 23 16.42 -1.22 43.37
C THR A 23 16.32 0.29 43.46
N VAL A 24 15.09 0.77 43.41
CA VAL A 24 14.71 2.14 43.75
C VAL A 24 14.95 2.35 45.25
N SER A 25 15.70 3.39 45.64
CA SER A 25 15.63 3.95 46.98
C SER A 25 15.60 5.48 46.90
N PHE A 26 14.49 6.04 47.37
CA PHE A 26 14.39 7.44 47.77
C PHE A 26 14.84 7.55 49.23
N ARG A 27 15.83 8.39 49.55
CA ARG A 27 15.75 9.30 50.70
C ARG A 27 16.92 10.26 50.85
N ASP A 28 16.56 11.39 51.46
CA ASP A 28 17.31 12.56 51.87
C ASP A 28 18.49 12.30 52.83
N GLY A 29 19.39 13.28 52.89
CA GLY A 29 20.67 13.21 53.58
C GLY A 29 20.64 13.26 55.11
N GLN A 30 21.74 12.81 55.71
CA GLN A 30 22.53 13.47 56.75
C GLN A 30 23.73 12.57 57.16
N GLU A 31 24.78 13.23 57.64
CA GLU A 31 26.07 12.71 58.10
C GLU A 31 25.99 11.72 59.27
N ASN A 32 26.91 10.74 59.30
CA ASN A 32 27.86 10.42 60.40
C ASN A 32 28.22 8.92 60.49
N GLY A 33 29.51 8.66 60.75
CA GLY A 33 29.92 7.66 61.75
C GLY A 33 30.39 6.29 61.26
N ASP A 34 31.62 5.95 61.64
CA ASP A 34 32.33 4.68 61.52
C ASP A 34 31.54 3.43 61.95
N ALA A 35 31.74 2.30 61.26
CA ALA A 35 32.24 1.01 61.80
C ALA A 35 31.83 -0.23 60.97
N ASP A 36 32.72 -1.22 61.01
CA ASP A 36 32.52 -2.66 60.85
C ASP A 36 32.56 -3.36 59.47
N VAL A 37 33.79 -3.79 59.18
CA VAL A 37 34.21 -5.08 58.62
C VAL A 37 33.27 -6.24 58.97
N GLN A 38 32.72 -6.94 57.97
CA GLN A 38 32.78 -8.41 57.83
C GLN A 38 31.98 -8.93 56.62
N HIS A 39 32.58 -9.92 55.94
CA HIS A 39 32.03 -10.83 54.92
C HIS A 39 32.19 -10.47 53.43
N GLN A 40 33.44 -10.44 52.98
CA GLN A 40 33.80 -11.03 51.68
C GLN A 40 34.24 -12.48 51.90
N ARG A 41 33.48 -13.46 51.37
CA ARG A 41 33.96 -14.83 51.17
C ARG A 41 34.36 -14.96 49.70
N GLU A 42 35.67 -14.88 49.48
CA GLU A 42 36.34 -15.20 48.22
C GLU A 42 36.23 -16.71 47.91
N LEU A 43 35.74 -17.04 46.72
CA LEU A 43 35.93 -18.35 46.11
C LEU A 43 37.22 -18.30 45.28
N LYS A 44 38.32 -18.77 45.88
CA LYS A 44 39.61 -19.01 45.21
C LYS A 44 39.53 -20.30 44.39
N PHE A 45 39.89 -20.24 43.10
CA PHE A 45 40.24 -21.42 42.31
C PHE A 45 41.74 -21.74 42.45
N PRO A 46 42.16 -23.01 42.43
CA PRO A 46 43.53 -23.41 42.77
C PRO A 46 44.49 -23.22 41.60
N GLU A 47 45.63 -22.57 41.86
CA GLU A 47 46.81 -22.57 41.00
C GLU A 47 47.59 -23.89 41.14
N GLN A 48 47.83 -24.60 40.04
CA GLN A 48 48.94 -25.56 39.93
C GLN A 48 49.65 -25.49 38.56
N SER A 49 50.85 -24.89 38.62
CA SER A 49 52.14 -25.26 37.99
C SER A 49 52.31 -25.45 36.47
N ASN A 50 53.11 -24.53 35.91
CA ASN A 50 54.33 -24.71 35.09
C ASN A 50 54.33 -25.64 33.87
N SER A 51 54.42 -25.02 32.68
CA SER A 51 55.56 -25.25 31.77
C SER A 51 55.73 -24.09 30.79
N GLN A 52 57.00 -23.77 30.52
CA GLN A 52 57.58 -22.67 29.74
C GLN A 52 56.69 -22.12 28.59
N ALA A 53 56.18 -20.90 28.78
CA ALA A 53 55.52 -20.12 27.72
C ALA A 53 56.52 -19.12 27.11
N LEU A 54 56.71 -19.21 25.79
CA LEU A 54 57.33 -18.15 24.99
C LEU A 54 56.48 -16.87 25.08
N SER A 55 57.14 -15.71 25.04
CA SER A 55 56.50 -14.41 25.26
C SER A 55 55.48 -14.06 24.17
N LEU A 56 54.34 -13.50 24.60
CA LEU A 56 53.19 -13.07 23.79
C LEU A 56 53.53 -12.07 22.65
N ALA A 57 54.73 -11.51 22.63
CA ALA A 57 55.15 -10.53 21.62
C ALA A 57 55.59 -11.17 20.29
N GLU A 58 56.04 -12.43 20.30
CA GLU A 58 56.61 -13.08 19.10
C GLU A 58 55.55 -13.74 18.18
N ILE A 59 54.31 -13.90 18.67
CA ILE A 59 53.18 -14.52 17.94
C ILE A 59 52.33 -13.47 17.19
N SER A 60 52.54 -12.18 17.44
CA SER A 60 51.73 -11.05 16.92
C SER A 60 52.03 -10.66 15.44
N GLY A 61 52.54 -11.58 14.63
CA GLY A 61 53.10 -11.25 13.30
C GLY A 61 52.18 -11.41 12.09
N LEU A 62 51.14 -12.25 12.15
CA LEU A 62 50.46 -12.72 10.92
C LEU A 62 48.94 -12.90 11.08
N ALA A 63 48.24 -11.82 11.38
CA ALA A 63 46.86 -11.55 10.98
C ALA A 63 46.45 -10.20 11.57
N LYS A 64 46.03 -9.23 10.75
CA LYS A 64 45.46 -7.99 11.30
C LYS A 64 44.18 -8.37 12.06
N PRO A 65 44.07 -8.12 13.38
CA PRO A 65 42.81 -8.30 14.08
C PRO A 65 41.78 -7.39 13.41
N ARG A 66 40.71 -7.96 12.86
CA ARG A 66 39.55 -7.20 12.41
C ARG A 66 39.05 -6.39 13.60
N ALA A 67 38.86 -5.09 13.40
CA ALA A 67 38.44 -4.15 14.44
C ALA A 67 37.22 -4.71 15.21
N VAL A 68 37.39 -4.91 16.51
CA VAL A 68 36.33 -5.31 17.43
C VAL A 68 35.42 -4.09 17.61
N PRO A 69 34.09 -4.19 17.40
CA PRO A 69 33.19 -3.11 17.80
C PRO A 69 33.36 -2.87 19.31
N PRO A 70 33.47 -1.62 19.78
CA PRO A 70 33.75 -1.32 21.18
C PRO A 70 32.71 -1.98 22.11
N ALA A 71 33.15 -2.37 23.32
CA ALA A 71 32.26 -2.87 24.36
C ALA A 71 31.12 -1.87 24.60
N PHE A 72 29.88 -2.35 24.52
CA PHE A 72 28.68 -1.51 24.69
C PHE A 72 28.46 -1.23 26.18
N ILE A 73 28.45 0.04 26.55
CA ILE A 73 28.26 0.49 27.93
C ILE A 73 26.84 1.09 28.05
N PRO A 74 25.99 0.63 28.99
CA PRO A 74 24.60 1.06 29.08
C PRO A 74 24.49 2.54 29.50
N PRO A 75 23.53 3.32 28.94
CA PRO A 75 23.14 4.60 29.50
C PRO A 75 22.29 4.34 30.74
N THR A 76 22.91 4.39 31.92
CA THR A 76 22.15 4.49 33.16
C THR A 76 21.65 5.93 33.32
N GLN A 77 20.56 6.11 34.07
CA GLN A 77 19.91 7.40 34.38
C GLN A 77 20.85 8.44 35.04
N ASN A 78 22.10 8.11 35.31
CA ASN A 78 23.14 9.02 35.79
C ASN A 78 24.09 9.40 34.66
N ASN A 79 23.68 10.29 33.73
CA ASN A 79 24.54 11.10 32.85
C ASN A 79 25.97 10.56 32.56
N VAL A 80 26.13 9.32 32.07
CA VAL A 80 27.47 8.79 31.76
C VAL A 80 27.91 9.21 30.34
N TYR A 81 26.97 9.52 29.44
CA TYR A 81 27.27 9.89 28.06
C TYR A 81 26.76 11.27 27.70
N THR A 82 27.60 11.98 26.96
CA THR A 82 27.25 13.26 26.34
C THR A 82 26.27 13.06 25.18
N LYS A 83 25.49 14.10 24.86
CA LYS A 83 24.59 14.08 23.69
C LYS A 83 25.35 13.82 22.38
N GLU A 84 26.58 14.31 22.29
CA GLU A 84 27.47 14.08 21.15
C GLU A 84 27.80 12.58 21.00
N GLN A 85 28.14 11.90 22.10
CA GLN A 85 28.36 10.45 22.07
C GLN A 85 27.10 9.67 21.72
N LEU A 86 25.94 10.07 22.25
CA LEU A 86 24.66 9.43 21.92
C LEU A 86 24.33 9.61 20.43
N LYS A 87 24.58 10.80 19.88
CA LYS A 87 24.43 11.11 18.45
C LYS A 87 25.38 10.30 17.58
N ASP A 88 26.65 10.20 17.94
CA ASP A 88 27.64 9.37 17.23
C ASP A 88 27.23 7.89 17.22
N TRP A 89 26.51 7.46 18.24
CA TRP A 89 25.94 6.11 18.32
C TRP A 89 24.57 5.96 17.65
N GLY A 90 24.05 7.00 17.01
CA GLY A 90 22.78 6.96 16.29
C GLY A 90 21.54 6.93 17.19
N TYR A 91 21.62 7.40 18.44
CA TYR A 91 20.42 7.61 19.25
C TYR A 91 19.52 8.68 18.60
N PRO A 92 18.18 8.52 18.69
CA PRO A 92 17.23 9.54 18.23
C PRO A 92 17.49 10.90 18.89
N GLU A 93 17.60 11.94 18.09
CA GLU A 93 17.69 13.31 18.60
C GLU A 93 16.32 13.79 19.10
N TYR A 94 16.32 14.56 20.18
CA TYR A 94 15.12 15.18 20.73
C TYR A 94 15.37 16.62 21.15
N ASP A 95 14.28 17.37 21.35
CA ASP A 95 14.33 18.79 21.69
C ASP A 95 15.04 19.00 23.04
N SER A 96 16.08 19.84 23.05
CA SER A 96 16.90 20.09 24.24
C SER A 96 16.12 20.67 25.41
N LYS A 97 14.92 21.24 25.18
CA LYS A 97 14.05 21.69 26.28
C LYS A 97 13.60 20.56 27.20
N TYR A 98 13.61 19.31 26.72
CA TYR A 98 13.24 18.15 27.54
C TYR A 98 14.29 17.80 28.60
N ASP A 99 15.53 18.31 28.47
CA ASP A 99 16.56 18.15 29.49
C ASP A 99 16.55 19.28 30.53
N ASP A 100 15.82 20.37 30.27
CA ASP A 100 15.70 21.50 31.18
C ASP A 100 14.70 21.17 32.30
N ALA A 101 15.24 20.97 33.51
CA ALA A 101 14.45 20.70 34.71
C ALA A 101 13.44 21.82 35.04
N GLY A 102 13.77 23.08 34.70
CA GLY A 102 12.87 24.23 34.85
C GLY A 102 11.69 24.17 33.89
N TRP A 103 11.96 23.85 32.63
CA TRP A 103 10.91 23.64 31.63
C TRP A 103 9.99 22.48 31.99
N LEU A 104 10.54 21.31 32.36
CA LEU A 104 9.76 20.15 32.79
C LEU A 104 8.89 20.47 34.02
N SER A 105 9.44 21.17 35.01
CA SER A 105 8.70 21.59 36.21
C SER A 105 7.55 22.53 35.88
N GLN A 106 7.74 23.45 34.92
CA GLN A 106 6.67 24.33 34.45
C GLN A 106 5.61 23.57 33.66
N GLN A 107 6.03 22.60 32.84
CA GLN A 107 5.13 21.76 32.06
C GLN A 107 4.25 20.89 32.98
N PHE A 108 4.83 20.26 34.02
CA PHE A 108 4.06 19.48 34.98
C PHE A 108 3.07 20.33 35.78
N ARG A 109 3.40 21.58 36.11
CA ARG A 109 2.43 22.51 36.73
C ARG A 109 1.27 22.82 35.79
N ARG A 110 1.54 23.14 34.52
CA ARG A 110 0.48 23.38 33.53
C ARG A 110 -0.44 22.16 33.38
N GLU A 111 0.13 20.96 33.37
CA GLU A 111 -0.64 19.72 33.29
C GLU A 111 -1.44 19.40 34.57
N ALA A 112 -1.02 19.92 35.73
CA ALA A 112 -1.73 19.78 36.98
C ALA A 112 -2.91 20.77 37.10
N ASP A 113 -2.78 21.96 36.49
CA ASP A 113 -3.72 23.06 36.68
C ASP A 113 -4.70 23.26 35.50
N ASP A 114 -4.33 22.90 34.26
CA ASP A 114 -5.13 23.12 33.06
C ASP A 114 -5.64 21.79 32.43
N PRO A 115 -6.96 21.54 32.45
CA PRO A 115 -7.57 20.38 31.79
C PRO A 115 -7.37 20.32 30.27
N ARG A 116 -7.02 21.43 29.62
CA ARG A 116 -6.74 21.47 28.17
C ARG A 116 -5.35 20.96 27.84
N GLU A 117 -4.40 21.12 28.76
CA GLU A 117 -3.01 20.70 28.61
C GLU A 117 -2.81 19.24 29.03
N ASN A 118 -3.67 18.71 29.89
CA ASN A 118 -3.59 17.33 30.37
C ASN A 118 -4.81 16.49 29.96
N PRO A 119 -4.70 15.67 28.89
CA PRO A 119 -5.74 14.73 28.50
C PRO A 119 -6.12 13.71 29.58
N ASN A 120 -5.29 13.55 30.63
CA ASN A 120 -5.55 12.66 31.76
C ASN A 120 -6.17 13.36 32.96
N PHE A 121 -6.52 14.64 32.89
CA PHE A 121 -7.02 15.41 34.03
C PHE A 121 -8.22 14.75 34.72
N PHE A 122 -9.10 14.09 33.95
CA PHE A 122 -10.29 13.40 34.45
C PHE A 122 -10.20 11.86 34.34
N LEU A 123 -9.03 11.31 34.00
CA LEU A 123 -8.83 9.88 33.82
C LEU A 123 -8.09 9.28 35.02
N THR A 124 -8.52 8.10 35.46
CA THR A 124 -7.82 7.32 36.50
C THR A 124 -6.75 6.44 35.87
N HIS A 125 -5.78 5.99 36.68
CA HIS A 125 -4.71 5.08 36.24
C HIS A 125 -5.20 3.69 35.82
N GLU A 126 -6.46 3.37 36.15
CA GLU A 126 -7.14 2.14 35.74
C GLU A 126 -7.64 2.21 34.29
N ASP A 127 -7.82 3.41 33.72
CA ASP A 127 -8.24 3.57 32.33
C ASP A 127 -7.06 3.30 31.38
N PRO A 128 -7.18 2.37 30.41
CA PRO A 128 -6.14 2.13 29.41
C PRO A 128 -5.72 3.39 28.64
N GLU A 129 -6.63 4.35 28.46
CA GLU A 129 -6.33 5.59 27.74
C GLU A 129 -5.41 6.52 28.55
N PHE A 130 -5.38 6.40 29.88
CA PHE A 130 -4.47 7.17 30.74
C PHE A 130 -3.01 6.96 30.33
N TRP A 131 -2.59 5.70 30.21
CA TRP A 131 -1.22 5.35 29.83
C TRP A 131 -0.92 5.68 28.37
N ASN A 132 -1.92 5.60 27.48
CA ASN A 132 -1.77 6.01 26.09
C ASN A 132 -1.51 7.52 25.97
N ASN A 133 -2.29 8.33 26.67
CA ASN A 133 -2.11 9.78 26.72
C ASN A 133 -0.77 10.18 27.34
N ALA A 134 -0.34 9.50 28.41
CA ALA A 134 0.98 9.71 28.99
C ALA A 134 2.09 9.41 27.98
N ALA A 135 1.99 8.29 27.25
CA ALA A 135 2.95 7.91 26.21
C ALA A 135 2.93 8.86 24.98
N ARG A 136 1.83 9.56 24.72
CA ARG A 136 1.71 10.55 23.63
C ARG A 136 2.43 11.87 23.90
N LYS A 137 2.83 12.13 25.15
CA LYS A 137 3.50 13.38 25.53
C LYS A 137 4.87 13.48 24.83
N PRO A 138 5.24 14.64 24.27
CA PRO A 138 6.46 14.77 23.47
C PRO A 138 7.75 14.36 24.21
N HIS A 139 7.90 14.77 25.48
CA HIS A 139 9.06 14.40 26.30
C HIS A 139 9.09 12.89 26.62
N MET A 140 7.93 12.26 26.84
CA MET A 140 7.84 10.81 27.05
C MET A 140 8.17 10.04 25.78
N LYS A 141 7.74 10.51 24.60
CA LYS A 141 8.10 9.90 23.32
C LYS A 141 9.61 9.92 23.09
N ALA A 142 10.27 11.05 23.35
CA ALA A 142 11.72 11.16 23.23
C ALA A 142 12.46 10.15 24.12
N LEU A 143 12.00 9.99 25.37
CA LEU A 143 12.54 9.00 26.30
C LEU A 143 12.31 7.56 25.80
N MET A 144 11.09 7.25 25.37
CA MET A 144 10.73 5.91 24.85
C MET A 144 11.53 5.55 23.60
N GLN A 145 11.70 6.48 22.66
CA GLN A 145 12.49 6.25 21.45
C GLN A 145 13.95 5.91 21.77
N SER A 146 14.52 6.58 22.77
CA SER A 146 15.88 6.30 23.25
C SER A 146 15.96 4.92 23.91
N ASP A 147 14.98 4.56 24.73
CA ASP A 147 14.90 3.24 25.38
C ASP A 147 14.67 2.11 24.36
N ASP A 148 13.80 2.29 23.37
CA ASP A 148 13.55 1.34 22.29
C ASP A 148 14.80 1.12 21.44
N HIS A 149 15.52 2.20 21.13
CA HIS A 149 16.80 2.11 20.44
C HIS A 149 17.85 1.33 21.26
N TRP A 150 17.89 1.54 22.58
CA TRP A 150 18.73 0.78 23.50
C TRP A 150 18.36 -0.71 23.51
N LYS A 151 17.07 -1.04 23.68
CA LYS A 151 16.56 -2.42 23.66
C LYS A 151 16.92 -3.12 22.37
N LEU A 152 16.72 -2.46 21.23
CA LEU A 152 17.06 -3.02 19.91
C LEU A 152 18.55 -3.35 19.81
N ARG A 153 19.43 -2.43 20.21
CA ARG A 153 20.87 -2.68 20.21
C ARG A 153 21.27 -3.80 21.15
N LYS A 154 20.74 -3.80 22.38
CA LYS A 154 20.98 -4.87 23.36
C LYS A 154 20.56 -6.23 22.79
N ASN A 155 19.38 -6.33 22.19
CA ASN A 155 18.88 -7.57 21.62
C ASN A 155 19.73 -8.03 20.42
N THR A 156 20.14 -7.09 19.57
CA THR A 156 21.04 -7.37 18.45
C THR A 156 22.38 -7.92 18.94
N TRP A 157 22.95 -7.28 19.97
CA TRP A 157 24.19 -7.73 20.59
C TRP A 157 24.02 -9.11 21.23
N LEU A 158 22.94 -9.36 21.97
CA LEU A 158 22.66 -10.67 22.57
C LEU A 158 22.56 -11.76 21.50
N GLN A 159 21.89 -11.47 20.38
CA GLN A 159 21.78 -12.40 19.26
C GLN A 159 23.16 -12.69 18.64
N GLN A 160 23.97 -11.66 18.39
CA GLN A 160 25.33 -11.81 17.86
C GLN A 160 26.23 -12.59 18.83
N PHE A 161 26.13 -12.28 20.12
CA PHE A 161 26.87 -12.98 21.16
C PHE A 161 26.51 -14.47 21.22
N GLN A 162 25.20 -14.78 21.17
CA GLN A 162 24.72 -16.16 21.09
C GLN A 162 25.21 -16.85 19.81
N GLU A 163 25.16 -16.20 18.64
CA GLU A 163 25.69 -16.74 17.37
C GLU A 163 27.19 -17.05 17.47
N VAL A 164 27.97 -16.17 18.09
CA VAL A 164 29.41 -16.40 18.30
C VAL A 164 29.65 -17.56 19.25
N GLN A 165 28.88 -17.65 20.34
CA GLN A 165 29.00 -18.76 21.29
C GLN A 165 28.65 -20.11 20.64
N THR A 166 27.55 -20.19 19.89
CA THR A 166 27.13 -21.41 19.20
C THR A 166 28.14 -21.81 18.12
N THR A 167 28.63 -20.83 17.35
CA THR A 167 29.66 -21.06 16.33
C THR A 167 30.95 -21.59 16.95
N ASN A 168 31.40 -21.00 18.07
CA ASN A 168 32.60 -21.46 18.77
C ASN A 168 32.44 -22.85 19.38
N GLN A 169 31.26 -23.17 19.92
CA GLN A 169 30.96 -24.51 20.40
C GLN A 169 31.02 -25.52 19.25
N PHE A 170 30.36 -25.19 18.13
CA PHE A 170 30.39 -26.02 16.93
C PHE A 170 31.81 -26.25 16.41
N ARG A 171 32.67 -25.22 16.39
CA ARG A 171 34.08 -25.37 15.98
C ARG A 171 34.84 -26.38 16.82
N ARG A 172 34.55 -26.48 18.12
CA ARG A 172 35.14 -27.50 19.01
C ARG A 172 34.65 -28.90 18.63
N GLU A 173 33.34 -29.06 18.48
CA GLU A 173 32.73 -30.33 18.06
C GLU A 173 33.26 -30.80 16.70
N LEU A 174 33.40 -29.89 15.74
CA LEU A 174 33.98 -30.19 14.42
C LEU A 174 35.45 -30.61 14.52
N ALA A 175 36.24 -29.97 15.39
CA ALA A 175 37.64 -30.35 15.60
C ALA A 175 37.74 -31.79 16.12
N ASP A 176 36.90 -32.15 17.10
CA ASP A 176 36.83 -33.51 17.64
C ASP A 176 36.43 -34.53 16.54
N CYS A 177 35.42 -34.20 15.72
CA CYS A 177 35.00 -35.04 14.59
C CYS A 177 36.07 -35.17 13.49
N LEU A 178 36.84 -34.11 13.21
CA LEU A 178 37.92 -34.15 12.21
C LEU A 178 39.11 -35.01 12.67
N ASP A 179 39.30 -35.20 13.97
CA ASP A 179 40.37 -36.05 14.50
C ASP A 179 40.17 -37.53 14.21
N GLU A 180 38.91 -37.96 14.10
CA GLU A 180 38.50 -39.31 13.71
C GLU A 180 38.63 -39.56 12.19
N CYS A 181 38.83 -38.52 11.39
CA CYS A 181 38.94 -38.62 9.93
C CYS A 181 40.34 -39.02 9.45
N THR A 182 40.42 -39.53 8.21
CA THR A 182 41.69 -39.87 7.58
C THR A 182 42.62 -38.65 7.46
N MET A 183 43.93 -38.92 7.41
CA MET A 183 44.95 -37.87 7.24
C MET A 183 44.77 -37.06 5.95
N ALA A 184 44.23 -37.68 4.89
CA ALA A 184 43.97 -37.01 3.62
C ALA A 184 42.88 -35.93 3.76
N THR A 185 41.77 -36.27 4.40
CA THR A 185 40.65 -35.35 4.68
C THR A 185 41.09 -34.19 5.56
N ARG A 186 41.86 -34.46 6.62
CA ARG A 186 42.41 -33.38 7.48
C ARG A 186 43.31 -32.42 6.70
N ARG A 187 44.24 -32.92 5.89
CA ARG A 187 45.11 -32.07 5.03
C ARG A 187 44.34 -31.30 3.96
N LEU A 188 43.18 -31.80 3.55
CA LEU A 188 42.30 -31.10 2.62
C LEU A 188 41.62 -29.91 3.30
N VAL A 189 41.06 -30.13 4.49
CA VAL A 189 40.16 -29.19 5.18
C VAL A 189 40.90 -28.14 6.02
N THR A 190 41.96 -28.51 6.75
CA THR A 190 42.63 -27.63 7.72
C THR A 190 43.03 -26.26 7.14
N PRO A 191 43.61 -26.15 5.94
CA PRO A 191 44.00 -24.85 5.36
C PRO A 191 42.82 -23.94 5.00
N MET A 192 41.59 -24.46 4.99
CA MET A 192 40.40 -23.71 4.57
C MET A 192 39.43 -23.42 5.71
N LEU A 193 39.67 -23.93 6.92
CA LEU A 193 38.75 -23.82 8.05
C LEU A 193 38.48 -22.38 8.50
N HIS A 194 39.39 -21.44 8.23
CA HIS A 194 39.19 -20.03 8.55
C HIS A 194 38.19 -19.33 7.63
N TYR A 195 37.82 -19.94 6.49
CA TYR A 195 36.80 -19.40 5.61
C TYR A 195 35.41 -19.80 6.08
N ARG A 196 34.56 -18.79 6.29
CA ARG A 196 33.17 -18.95 6.76
C ARG A 196 32.33 -19.86 5.83
N ALA A 197 32.64 -19.91 4.54
CA ALA A 197 32.01 -20.83 3.58
C ALA A 197 32.25 -22.31 3.93
N VAL A 198 33.50 -22.67 4.23
CA VAL A 198 33.89 -24.05 4.51
C VAL A 198 33.41 -24.48 5.88
N GLU A 199 33.57 -23.60 6.88
CA GLU A 199 33.03 -23.83 8.22
C GLU A 199 31.55 -24.18 8.18
N ALA A 200 30.78 -23.38 7.45
CA ALA A 200 29.35 -23.46 7.49
C ALA A 200 28.78 -24.58 6.57
N TYR A 201 29.54 -24.98 5.55
CA TYR A 201 29.32 -26.26 4.86
C TYR A 201 29.60 -27.46 5.78
N LEU A 202 30.71 -27.48 6.51
CA LEU A 202 31.03 -28.56 7.44
C LEU A 202 30.02 -28.66 8.60
N MET A 203 29.46 -27.53 9.05
CA MET A 203 28.29 -27.50 9.95
C MET A 203 27.12 -28.30 9.40
N GLN A 204 26.80 -28.11 8.13
CA GLN A 204 25.73 -28.84 7.49
C GLN A 204 26.05 -30.34 7.40
N VAL A 205 27.28 -30.71 7.08
CA VAL A 205 27.76 -32.10 7.01
C VAL A 205 27.66 -32.79 8.38
N VAL A 206 28.12 -32.14 9.46
CA VAL A 206 28.00 -32.66 10.84
C VAL A 206 26.53 -32.88 11.20
N ARG A 207 25.68 -31.88 10.95
CA ARG A 207 24.25 -31.98 11.25
C ARG A 207 23.57 -33.10 10.47
N GLN A 208 23.89 -33.27 9.18
CA GLN A 208 23.35 -34.35 8.36
C GLN A 208 23.81 -35.74 8.83
N ALA A 209 25.06 -35.86 9.27
CA ALA A 209 25.57 -37.10 9.86
C ALA A 209 24.81 -37.44 11.15
N GLN A 210 24.60 -36.45 12.04
CA GLN A 210 23.82 -36.60 13.27
C GLN A 210 22.35 -36.97 13.00
N GLU A 211 21.68 -36.27 12.07
CA GLU A 211 20.27 -36.53 11.71
C GLU A 211 20.07 -37.93 11.13
N ARG A 212 21.07 -38.47 10.42
CA ARG A 212 21.04 -39.83 9.85
C ARG A 212 21.58 -40.90 10.79
N GLY A 213 22.12 -40.51 11.95
CA GLY A 213 22.73 -41.42 12.92
C GLY A 213 23.99 -42.13 12.40
N VAL A 214 24.73 -41.51 11.48
CA VAL A 214 25.94 -42.08 10.86
C VAL A 214 27.17 -41.34 11.39
N PRO A 215 28.32 -42.02 11.64
CA PRO A 215 29.55 -41.36 12.06
C PRO A 215 29.99 -40.28 11.05
N PHE A 216 30.43 -39.12 11.55
CA PHE A 216 30.88 -38.00 10.72
C PHE A 216 31.98 -38.38 9.70
N PRO A 217 33.01 -39.19 10.06
CA PRO A 217 34.05 -39.58 9.10
C PRO A 217 33.48 -40.26 7.84
N GLN A 218 32.47 -41.12 8.00
CA GLN A 218 31.84 -41.83 6.89
C GLN A 218 31.09 -40.89 5.94
N PHE A 219 30.53 -39.81 6.48
CA PHE A 219 29.75 -38.84 5.71
C PHE A 219 30.63 -37.79 5.02
N VAL A 220 31.70 -37.33 5.69
CA VAL A 220 32.65 -36.36 5.12
C VAL A 220 33.56 -37.00 4.08
N GLU A 221 33.88 -38.29 4.20
CA GLU A 221 34.70 -39.04 3.23
C GLU A 221 33.89 -39.62 2.07
N ALA A 222 32.58 -39.39 2.04
CA ALA A 222 31.74 -39.74 0.90
C ALA A 222 32.23 -39.01 -0.37
N PRO A 223 32.16 -39.64 -1.56
CA PRO A 223 32.70 -39.06 -2.81
C PRO A 223 32.11 -37.69 -3.16
N GLU A 224 30.83 -37.48 -2.85
CA GLU A 224 30.12 -36.24 -3.10
C GLU A 224 30.62 -35.09 -2.21
N THR A 225 30.78 -35.35 -0.91
CA THR A 225 31.28 -34.39 0.08
C THR A 225 32.74 -34.03 -0.20
N GLN A 226 33.58 -35.04 -0.47
CA GLN A 226 34.98 -34.83 -0.83
C GLN A 226 35.12 -34.00 -2.10
N ARG A 227 34.33 -34.29 -3.14
CA ARG A 227 34.36 -33.50 -4.39
C ARG A 227 34.05 -32.02 -4.12
N MET A 228 33.04 -31.72 -3.31
CA MET A 228 32.73 -30.33 -2.96
C MET A 228 33.86 -29.65 -2.18
N LEU A 229 34.49 -30.34 -1.24
CA LEU A 229 35.64 -29.82 -0.49
C LEU A 229 36.87 -29.58 -1.39
N PHE A 230 37.10 -30.45 -2.38
CA PHE A 230 38.12 -30.23 -3.40
C PHE A 230 37.81 -29.04 -4.30
N ASP A 231 36.57 -28.88 -4.74
CA ASP A 231 36.15 -27.72 -5.56
C ASP A 231 36.31 -26.41 -4.77
N PHE A 232 35.99 -26.40 -3.48
CA PHE A 232 36.26 -25.27 -2.59
C PHE A 232 37.75 -24.98 -2.49
N ARG A 233 38.59 -26.00 -2.28
CA ARG A 233 40.05 -25.81 -2.22
C ARG A 233 40.60 -25.22 -3.50
N ASN A 234 40.22 -25.77 -4.64
CA ASN A 234 40.68 -25.27 -5.94
C ASN A 234 40.27 -23.82 -6.16
N THR A 235 39.04 -23.44 -5.77
CA THR A 235 38.55 -22.07 -5.91
C THR A 235 39.29 -21.12 -4.98
N VAL A 236 39.55 -21.53 -3.74
CA VAL A 236 40.32 -20.73 -2.77
C VAL A 236 41.79 -20.60 -3.18
N ASP A 237 42.41 -21.67 -3.65
CA ASP A 237 43.81 -21.68 -4.09
C ASP A 237 44.01 -20.83 -5.36
N THR A 238 42.99 -20.69 -6.21
CA THR A 238 43.06 -19.89 -7.45
C THR A 238 42.65 -18.43 -7.27
N GLU A 239 41.58 -18.16 -6.51
CA GLU A 239 40.97 -16.82 -6.40
C GLU A 239 41.22 -16.15 -5.03
N GLY A 240 41.79 -16.87 -4.05
CA GLY A 240 42.04 -16.38 -2.69
C GLY A 240 40.76 -16.03 -1.93
N ASP A 241 40.81 -14.99 -1.10
CA ASP A 241 39.69 -14.54 -0.26
C ASP A 241 38.42 -14.20 -1.06
N LYS A 242 38.58 -13.68 -2.29
CA LYS A 242 37.45 -13.33 -3.17
C LYS A 242 36.66 -14.56 -3.62
N GLY A 243 37.35 -15.67 -3.87
CA GLY A 243 36.70 -16.93 -4.21
C GLY A 243 35.90 -17.49 -3.04
N ALA A 244 36.46 -17.41 -1.83
CA ALA A 244 35.77 -17.81 -0.60
C ALA A 244 34.51 -16.98 -0.34
N ASP A 245 34.58 -15.66 -0.53
CA ASP A 245 33.43 -14.76 -0.38
C ASP A 245 32.34 -15.05 -1.42
N ARG A 246 32.70 -15.34 -2.68
CA ARG A 246 31.73 -15.74 -3.73
C ARG A 246 31.01 -17.04 -3.36
N ILE A 247 31.76 -18.05 -2.93
CA ILE A 247 31.20 -19.32 -2.46
C ILE A 247 30.24 -19.08 -1.29
N PHE A 248 30.63 -18.25 -0.33
CA PHE A 248 29.79 -17.93 0.82
C PHE A 248 28.50 -17.21 0.40
N GLN A 249 28.57 -16.25 -0.52
CA GLN A 249 27.41 -15.53 -1.04
C GLN A 249 26.46 -16.47 -1.80
N ASP A 250 26.97 -17.32 -2.68
CA ASP A 250 26.15 -18.30 -3.42
C ASP A 250 25.46 -19.27 -2.47
N TRP A 251 26.18 -19.75 -1.46
CA TRP A 251 25.63 -20.63 -0.44
C TRP A 251 24.57 -19.93 0.42
N HIS A 252 24.83 -18.69 0.83
CA HIS A 252 23.86 -17.88 1.58
C HIS A 252 22.59 -17.58 0.76
N GLN A 253 22.73 -17.26 -0.53
CA GLN A 253 21.60 -17.05 -1.44
C GLN A 253 20.76 -18.31 -1.62
N ARG A 254 21.38 -19.50 -1.69
CA ARG A 254 20.65 -20.77 -1.73
C ARG A 254 19.84 -20.98 -0.46
N GLY A 255 20.45 -20.77 0.71
CA GLY A 255 19.75 -20.85 2.00
C GLY A 255 18.61 -19.84 2.15
N LEU A 256 18.78 -18.61 1.64
CA LEU A 256 17.71 -17.61 1.61
C LEU A 256 16.56 -18.02 0.68
N LYS A 257 16.86 -18.56 -0.51
CA LYS A 257 15.84 -19.07 -1.44
C LYS A 257 15.07 -20.24 -0.85
N GLU A 258 15.75 -21.13 -0.13
CA GLU A 258 15.13 -22.28 0.53
C GLU A 258 14.25 -21.86 1.71
N LYS A 259 14.72 -20.91 2.54
CA LYS A 259 13.88 -20.28 3.58
C LYS A 259 12.68 -19.57 2.98
N ALA A 260 12.87 -18.76 1.93
CA ALA A 260 11.76 -18.09 1.24
C ALA A 260 10.76 -19.09 0.67
N ALA A 261 11.23 -20.20 0.08
CA ALA A 261 10.37 -21.27 -0.39
C ALA A 261 9.67 -22.02 0.76
N ALA A 262 10.32 -22.20 1.91
CA ALA A 262 9.72 -22.80 3.10
C ALA A 262 8.67 -21.87 3.74
N ASP A 263 8.93 -20.56 3.80
CA ASP A 263 7.97 -19.56 4.25
C ASP A 263 6.80 -19.44 3.28
N GLU A 264 7.05 -19.52 1.97
CA GLU A 264 5.98 -19.58 0.97
C GLU A 264 5.16 -20.87 1.11
N ARG A 265 5.81 -22.02 1.38
CA ARG A 265 5.10 -23.27 1.72
C ARG A 265 4.30 -23.15 3.02
N ARG A 266 4.77 -22.38 4.01
CA ARG A 266 4.03 -22.09 5.25
C ARG A 266 2.83 -21.18 5.01
N LYS A 267 2.92 -20.26 4.05
CA LYS A 267 1.77 -19.44 3.61
C LYS A 267 0.75 -20.26 2.81
N ILE A 268 1.22 -21.27 2.05
CA ILE A 268 0.39 -22.15 1.22
C ILE A 268 -0.24 -23.29 2.05
N GLN A 269 0.46 -23.82 3.05
CA GLN A 269 -0.13 -24.70 4.05
C GLN A 269 -1.19 -23.91 4.81
N GLY A 270 -2.41 -24.45 4.84
CA GLY A 270 -3.63 -23.79 5.30
C GLY A 270 -3.58 -23.25 6.74
N PRO A 271 -4.70 -22.67 7.21
CA PRO A 271 -4.72 -21.64 8.25
C PRO A 271 -3.98 -22.07 9.52
N GLN A 272 -3.06 -21.22 9.99
CA GLN A 272 -2.69 -21.19 11.41
C GLN A 272 -3.98 -21.16 12.25
N ALA A 273 -3.95 -21.84 13.40
CA ALA A 273 -5.07 -21.89 14.32
C ALA A 273 -5.61 -20.47 14.60
N ASP A 274 -6.94 -20.35 14.70
CA ASP A 274 -7.58 -19.08 15.03
C ASP A 274 -6.96 -18.50 16.31
N SER A 275 -6.76 -17.18 16.32
CA SER A 275 -6.18 -16.49 17.48
C SER A 275 -7.12 -16.64 18.68
N SER A 276 -6.52 -16.70 19.88
CA SER A 276 -7.32 -16.65 21.11
C SER A 276 -8.08 -15.33 21.21
N MET A 277 -9.27 -15.33 21.81
CA MET A 277 -10.05 -14.10 22.00
C MET A 277 -9.30 -13.03 22.78
N LYS A 278 -8.38 -13.42 23.67
CA LYS A 278 -7.49 -12.48 24.35
C LYS A 278 -6.55 -11.79 23.37
N GLU A 279 -5.94 -12.54 22.45
CA GLU A 279 -5.03 -11.99 21.43
C GLU A 279 -5.77 -11.08 20.46
N VAL A 280 -6.99 -11.47 20.06
CA VAL A 280 -7.88 -10.64 19.24
C VAL A 280 -8.17 -9.32 19.94
N HIS A 281 -8.59 -9.35 21.20
CA HIS A 281 -8.86 -8.15 21.98
C HIS A 281 -7.62 -7.27 22.13
N ASP A 282 -6.49 -7.87 22.50
CA ASP A 282 -5.23 -7.16 22.72
C ASP A 282 -4.79 -6.44 21.45
N GLY A 283 -4.67 -7.10 20.29
CA GLY A 283 -4.22 -6.39 19.09
C GLY A 283 -5.27 -5.48 18.45
N LEU A 284 -6.57 -5.71 18.66
CA LEU A 284 -7.60 -4.69 18.32
C LEU A 284 -7.44 -3.42 19.18
N SER A 285 -7.12 -3.58 20.47
CA SER A 285 -6.84 -2.46 21.36
C SER A 285 -5.58 -1.70 20.91
N PHE A 286 -4.50 -2.42 20.54
CA PHE A 286 -3.28 -1.83 19.99
C PHE A 286 -3.54 -1.10 18.67
N ALA A 287 -4.26 -1.72 17.73
CA ALA A 287 -4.61 -1.10 16.46
C ALA A 287 -5.44 0.19 16.66
N THR A 288 -6.37 0.16 17.61
CA THR A 288 -7.19 1.34 17.96
C THR A 288 -6.36 2.45 18.59
N LYS A 289 -5.41 2.10 19.47
CA LYS A 289 -4.43 3.05 20.02
C LYS A 289 -3.63 3.71 18.90
N TYR A 290 -2.98 2.94 18.05
CA TYR A 290 -2.15 3.46 16.96
C TYR A 290 -2.95 4.27 15.93
N ARG A 291 -4.21 3.90 15.70
CA ARG A 291 -5.13 4.70 14.89
C ARG A 291 -5.28 6.11 15.45
N LYS A 292 -5.53 6.24 16.76
CA LYS A 292 -5.63 7.53 17.46
C LYS A 292 -4.28 8.27 17.47
N ASP A 293 -3.20 7.57 17.80
CA ASP A 293 -1.85 8.15 17.88
C ASP A 293 -1.45 8.80 16.55
N GLY A 294 -1.73 8.14 15.43
CA GLY A 294 -1.42 8.70 14.13
C GLY A 294 -2.30 9.90 13.76
N VAL A 295 -3.56 9.96 14.21
CA VAL A 295 -4.42 11.15 14.02
C VAL A 295 -3.87 12.34 14.81
N VAL A 296 -3.46 12.12 16.06
CA VAL A 296 -2.84 13.17 16.90
C VAL A 296 -1.57 13.73 16.25
N GLU A 297 -0.69 12.86 15.74
CA GLU A 297 0.53 13.31 15.05
C GLU A 297 0.24 13.99 13.71
N TRP A 298 -0.80 13.54 13.01
CA TRP A 298 -1.24 14.17 11.77
C TRP A 298 -1.73 15.61 12.00
N GLU A 299 -2.52 15.83 13.05
CA GLU A 299 -3.01 17.15 13.45
C GLU A 299 -1.87 18.08 13.90
N ARG A 300 -0.82 17.52 14.51
CA ARG A 300 0.43 18.24 14.84
C ARG A 300 1.29 18.59 13.61
N GLY A 301 0.95 18.05 12.43
CA GLY A 301 1.69 18.27 11.18
C GLY A 301 2.80 17.25 10.91
N ASN A 302 3.06 16.32 11.84
CA ASN A 302 4.11 15.31 11.76
C ASN A 302 3.67 14.11 10.92
N ALA A 303 3.73 14.25 9.59
CA ALA A 303 3.25 13.23 8.67
C ALA A 303 4.03 11.89 8.76
N GLU A 304 5.33 11.94 9.05
CA GLU A 304 6.18 10.74 9.18
C GLU A 304 5.79 9.88 10.39
N ASP A 305 5.62 10.51 11.56
CA ASP A 305 5.26 9.78 12.77
C ASP A 305 3.80 9.31 12.72
N ALA A 306 2.93 10.07 12.05
CA ALA A 306 1.58 9.60 11.73
C ALA A 306 1.60 8.33 10.87
N LEU A 307 2.43 8.30 9.82
CA LEU A 307 2.58 7.12 8.97
C LEU A 307 3.14 5.92 9.76
N LYS A 308 4.16 6.14 10.60
CA LYS A 308 4.73 5.08 11.46
C LYS A 308 3.66 4.49 12.39
N ALA A 309 2.87 5.33 13.05
CA ALA A 309 1.79 4.87 13.92
C ALA A 309 0.78 4.02 13.13
N TRP A 310 0.32 4.48 11.97
CA TRP A 310 -0.64 3.70 11.17
C TRP A 310 -0.05 2.40 10.60
N ARG A 311 1.24 2.35 10.28
CA ARG A 311 1.94 1.11 9.92
C ARG A 311 1.91 0.10 11.07
N LEU A 312 2.29 0.52 12.28
CA LEU A 312 2.27 -0.32 13.48
C LEU A 312 0.84 -0.82 13.79
N GLY A 313 -0.16 0.02 13.58
CA GLY A 313 -1.56 -0.36 13.71
C GLY A 313 -1.98 -1.45 12.71
N CYS A 314 -1.58 -1.32 11.43
CA CYS A 314 -1.85 -2.35 10.42
C CYS A 314 -1.13 -3.66 10.76
N GLU A 315 0.14 -3.60 11.15
CA GLU A 315 0.95 -4.76 11.52
C GLU A 315 0.37 -5.50 12.74
N ALA A 316 -0.21 -4.77 13.70
CA ALA A 316 -0.92 -5.38 14.83
C ALA A 316 -2.14 -6.19 14.37
N LEU A 317 -2.86 -5.74 13.34
CA LEU A 317 -4.00 -6.45 12.78
C LEU A 317 -3.59 -7.63 11.90
N GLU A 318 -2.45 -7.55 11.21
CA GLU A 318 -1.91 -8.65 10.39
C GLU A 318 -1.52 -9.88 11.24
N ARG A 319 -1.19 -9.67 12.51
CA ARG A 319 -0.86 -10.74 13.47
C ARG A 319 -2.08 -11.48 14.01
N ILE A 320 -3.30 -10.98 13.77
CA ILE A 320 -4.53 -11.52 14.36
C ILE A 320 -5.42 -12.12 13.28
N ARG A 321 -5.97 -13.29 13.59
CA ARG A 321 -7.08 -13.87 12.83
C ARG A 321 -8.27 -14.04 13.75
N VAL A 322 -9.34 -13.30 13.46
CA VAL A 322 -10.58 -13.38 14.24
C VAL A 322 -11.37 -14.61 13.77
N PRO A 323 -11.82 -15.49 14.70
CA PRO A 323 -12.65 -16.63 14.35
C PRO A 323 -13.98 -16.20 13.72
N GLU A 324 -14.46 -16.93 12.71
CA GLU A 324 -15.73 -16.62 12.01
C GLU A 324 -16.96 -16.66 12.93
N THR A 325 -16.86 -17.32 14.08
CA THR A 325 -17.92 -17.39 15.09
C THR A 325 -18.20 -16.03 15.76
N HIS A 326 -17.25 -15.09 15.71
CA HIS A 326 -17.31 -13.79 16.40
C HIS A 326 -17.61 -12.64 15.41
N ALA A 327 -18.86 -12.56 14.96
CA ALA A 327 -19.27 -11.59 13.94
C ALA A 327 -19.10 -10.11 14.38
N SER A 328 -19.28 -9.80 15.67
CA SER A 328 -19.08 -8.46 16.22
C SER A 328 -17.62 -8.00 16.12
N GLU A 329 -16.70 -8.86 16.52
CA GLU A 329 -15.27 -8.62 16.53
C GLU A 329 -14.72 -8.60 15.11
N GLN A 330 -15.25 -9.43 14.21
CA GLN A 330 -14.92 -9.42 12.79
C GLN A 330 -15.33 -8.09 12.14
N LYS A 331 -16.52 -7.58 12.47
CA LYS A 331 -16.98 -6.27 12.00
C LYS A 331 -16.08 -5.16 12.53
N PHE A 332 -15.78 -5.15 13.84
CA PHE A 332 -14.91 -4.15 14.46
C PHE A 332 -13.48 -4.20 13.89
N PHE A 333 -12.93 -5.40 13.66
CA PHE A 333 -11.66 -5.62 12.98
C PHE A 333 -11.64 -4.98 11.59
N SER A 334 -12.66 -5.24 10.79
CA SER A 334 -12.78 -4.68 9.44
C SER A 334 -12.86 -3.14 9.47
N GLU A 335 -13.66 -2.56 10.37
CA GLU A 335 -13.80 -1.12 10.53
C GLU A 335 -12.48 -0.44 10.93
N VAL A 336 -11.78 -0.99 11.93
CA VAL A 336 -10.48 -0.46 12.39
C VAL A 336 -9.43 -0.59 11.28
N ARG A 337 -9.41 -1.74 10.57
CA ARG A 337 -8.49 -1.98 9.45
C ARG A 337 -8.69 -0.97 8.33
N VAL A 338 -9.94 -0.78 7.88
CA VAL A 338 -10.27 0.16 6.81
C VAL A 338 -9.90 1.59 7.21
N ALA A 339 -10.15 1.99 8.46
CA ALA A 339 -9.77 3.32 8.94
C ALA A 339 -8.26 3.54 8.96
N LEU A 340 -7.50 2.55 9.44
CA LEU A 340 -6.02 2.59 9.43
C LEU A 340 -5.46 2.67 8.01
N LEU A 341 -5.93 1.81 7.10
CA LEU A 341 -5.48 1.80 5.70
C LEU A 341 -5.80 3.11 4.99
N LYS A 342 -6.99 3.69 5.23
CA LYS A 342 -7.36 5.01 4.69
C LYS A 342 -6.39 6.09 5.12
N ASN A 343 -6.04 6.12 6.41
CA ASN A 343 -5.11 7.11 6.94
C ASN A 343 -3.68 6.85 6.46
N ARG A 344 -3.22 5.60 6.47
CA ARG A 344 -1.93 5.16 5.93
C ARG A 344 -1.75 5.60 4.48
N ALA A 345 -2.74 5.35 3.62
CA ALA A 345 -2.71 5.77 2.22
C ALA A 345 -2.58 7.29 2.09
N LEU A 346 -3.28 8.06 2.93
CA LEU A 346 -3.20 9.52 2.93
C LEU A 346 -1.80 10.04 3.35
N ALA A 347 -1.23 9.52 4.44
CA ALA A 347 0.12 9.94 4.85
C ALA A 347 1.19 9.49 3.87
N ALA A 348 1.09 8.27 3.34
CA ALA A 348 2.03 7.76 2.35
C ALA A 348 2.04 8.64 1.08
N LEU A 349 0.88 9.13 0.62
CA LEU A 349 0.83 10.11 -0.47
C LEU A 349 1.53 11.43 -0.11
N LYS A 350 1.34 11.94 1.11
CA LYS A 350 1.97 13.19 1.56
C LYS A 350 3.50 13.07 1.64
N LEU A 351 4.02 11.87 1.90
CA LEU A 351 5.45 11.58 1.99
C LEU A 351 6.05 11.02 0.69
N ASN A 352 5.29 11.01 -0.42
CA ASN A 352 5.68 10.45 -1.71
C ASN A 352 6.06 8.94 -1.67
N CYS A 353 5.57 8.20 -0.68
CA CYS A 353 5.70 6.74 -0.60
C CYS A 353 4.63 6.08 -1.49
N TRP A 354 4.78 6.20 -2.81
CA TRP A 354 3.72 5.87 -3.77
C TRP A 354 3.29 4.40 -3.80
N GLN A 355 4.23 3.46 -3.64
CA GLN A 355 3.91 2.02 -3.64
C GLN A 355 3.04 1.64 -2.44
N GLU A 356 3.42 2.09 -1.25
CA GLU A 356 2.65 1.84 -0.03
C GLU A 356 1.27 2.50 -0.06
N ALA A 357 1.18 3.71 -0.62
CA ALA A 357 -0.11 4.38 -0.83
C ALA A 357 -1.03 3.59 -1.77
N LEU A 358 -0.47 3.00 -2.83
CA LEU A 358 -1.19 2.16 -3.78
C LEU A 358 -1.71 0.89 -3.10
N GLU A 359 -0.84 0.15 -2.41
CA GLU A 359 -1.21 -1.07 -1.68
C GLU A 359 -2.32 -0.82 -0.66
N ALA A 360 -2.16 0.22 0.18
CA ALA A 360 -3.16 0.55 1.19
C ALA A 360 -4.51 0.97 0.57
N ALA A 361 -4.50 1.68 -0.56
CA ALA A 361 -5.72 2.04 -1.27
C ALA A 361 -6.41 0.81 -1.89
N GLU A 362 -5.64 -0.11 -2.47
CA GLU A 362 -6.17 -1.36 -3.03
C GLU A 362 -6.77 -2.27 -1.95
N ASP A 363 -6.15 -2.35 -0.77
CA ASP A 363 -6.68 -3.13 0.35
C ASP A 363 -7.99 -2.57 0.90
N VAL A 364 -8.17 -1.24 0.88
CA VAL A 364 -9.47 -0.62 1.20
C VAL A 364 -10.51 -1.02 0.15
N LEU A 365 -10.16 -0.98 -1.13
CA LEU A 365 -11.06 -1.31 -2.25
C LEU A 365 -11.47 -2.79 -2.28
N LYS A 366 -10.66 -3.70 -1.72
CA LYS A 366 -11.06 -5.11 -1.51
C LYS A 366 -12.22 -5.25 -0.52
N THR A 367 -12.39 -4.27 0.37
CA THR A 367 -13.43 -4.27 1.41
C THR A 367 -14.63 -3.43 0.99
N ASP A 368 -14.40 -2.24 0.41
CA ASP A 368 -15.42 -1.34 -0.09
C ASP A 368 -15.02 -0.79 -1.47
N ASP A 369 -15.62 -1.34 -2.52
CA ASP A 369 -15.34 -0.97 -3.91
C ASP A 369 -16.02 0.35 -4.33
N GLN A 370 -16.94 0.88 -3.51
CA GLN A 370 -17.65 2.14 -3.74
C GLN A 370 -16.97 3.34 -3.07
N ASP A 371 -15.80 3.14 -2.45
CA ASP A 371 -15.08 4.24 -1.80
C ASP A 371 -14.32 5.11 -2.82
N HIS A 372 -14.96 6.21 -3.24
CA HIS A 372 -14.35 7.21 -4.12
C HIS A 372 -13.03 7.79 -3.58
N LYS A 373 -12.84 7.90 -2.26
CA LYS A 373 -11.59 8.44 -1.67
C LYS A 373 -10.45 7.44 -1.84
N ALA A 374 -10.74 6.13 -1.71
CA ALA A 374 -9.76 5.09 -1.95
C ALA A 374 -9.36 5.04 -3.44
N TRP A 375 -10.32 5.13 -4.36
CA TRP A 375 -10.05 5.27 -5.79
C TRP A 375 -9.24 6.52 -6.14
N PHE A 376 -9.55 7.67 -5.52
CA PHE A 376 -8.80 8.91 -5.75
C PHE A 376 -7.36 8.82 -5.21
N ARG A 377 -7.16 8.21 -4.04
CA ARG A 377 -5.82 7.97 -3.48
C ARG A 377 -5.01 7.01 -4.35
N LYS A 378 -5.65 5.95 -4.87
CA LYS A 378 -5.06 5.03 -5.85
C LYS A 378 -4.62 5.78 -7.12
N ALA A 379 -5.47 6.66 -7.66
CA ALA A 379 -5.13 7.50 -8.81
C ALA A 379 -3.91 8.39 -8.55
N CYS A 380 -3.83 9.04 -7.40
CA CYS A 380 -2.67 9.85 -7.00
C CYS A 380 -1.38 9.02 -6.86
N ALA A 381 -1.47 7.81 -6.29
CA ALA A 381 -0.33 6.91 -6.16
C ALA A 381 0.19 6.44 -7.52
N LEU A 382 -0.71 6.07 -8.45
CA LEU A 382 -0.37 5.67 -9.82
C LEU A 382 0.25 6.81 -10.63
N GLU A 383 -0.24 8.05 -10.44
CA GLU A 383 0.38 9.25 -11.01
C GLU A 383 1.82 9.41 -10.53
N GLY A 384 2.07 9.28 -9.22
CA GLY A 384 3.41 9.34 -8.64
C GLY A 384 4.36 8.24 -9.10
N LEU A 385 3.83 7.07 -9.46
CA LEU A 385 4.58 5.94 -10.05
C LEU A 385 4.78 6.06 -11.58
N GLY A 386 4.20 7.07 -12.24
CA GLY A 386 4.24 7.21 -13.70
C GLY A 386 3.35 6.23 -14.46
N ARG A 387 2.47 5.49 -13.79
CA ARG A 387 1.51 4.54 -14.40
C ARG A 387 0.25 5.27 -14.89
N LEU A 388 0.45 6.26 -15.77
CA LEU A 388 -0.59 7.21 -16.19
C LEU A 388 -1.79 6.55 -16.89
N GLN A 389 -1.58 5.45 -17.62
CA GLN A 389 -2.65 4.73 -18.31
C GLN A 389 -3.70 4.13 -17.38
N GLU A 390 -3.31 3.78 -16.14
CA GLU A 390 -4.22 3.19 -15.15
C GLU A 390 -4.99 4.23 -14.36
N VAL A 391 -4.52 5.48 -14.34
CA VAL A 391 -5.17 6.59 -13.66
C VAL A 391 -6.56 6.84 -14.25
N GLU A 392 -6.68 6.86 -15.58
CA GLU A 392 -7.98 7.10 -16.24
C GLU A 392 -9.01 6.03 -15.89
N LYS A 393 -8.59 4.78 -15.67
CA LYS A 393 -9.50 3.72 -15.20
C LYS A 393 -10.03 4.03 -13.81
N CYS A 394 -9.17 4.50 -12.91
CA CYS A 394 -9.58 4.91 -11.56
C CYS A 394 -10.54 6.10 -11.59
N LEU A 395 -10.27 7.11 -12.44
CA LEU A 395 -11.14 8.30 -12.58
C LEU A 395 -12.52 7.93 -13.14
N LYS A 396 -12.59 7.03 -14.12
CA LYS A 396 -13.88 6.50 -14.63
C LYS A 396 -14.68 5.78 -13.55
N MET A 397 -14.02 5.02 -12.67
CA MET A 397 -14.69 4.39 -11.53
C MET A 397 -15.27 5.46 -10.58
N ILE A 398 -14.52 6.52 -10.28
CA ILE A 398 -15.02 7.63 -9.44
C ILE A 398 -16.24 8.30 -10.07
N ASP A 399 -16.19 8.60 -11.37
CA ASP A 399 -17.32 9.21 -12.08
C ASP A 399 -18.56 8.30 -12.03
N SER A 400 -18.39 6.98 -12.14
CA SER A 400 -19.49 6.02 -12.03
C SER A 400 -20.13 5.99 -10.64
N ILE A 401 -19.32 6.15 -9.57
CA ILE A 401 -19.74 6.19 -8.16
C ILE A 401 -20.40 7.55 -7.82
N ALA A 402 -19.99 8.63 -8.49
CA ALA A 402 -20.48 9.97 -8.23
C ALA A 402 -21.93 10.21 -8.72
N VAL A 403 -22.47 9.35 -9.59
CA VAL A 403 -23.83 9.51 -10.12
C VAL A 403 -24.87 9.37 -9.00
N GLY A 404 -25.66 10.43 -8.77
CA GLY A 404 -26.70 10.47 -7.73
C GLY A 404 -26.22 10.92 -6.35
N ARG A 405 -24.95 11.34 -6.21
CA ARG A 405 -24.44 11.91 -4.97
C ARG A 405 -24.59 13.44 -4.92
N PRO A 406 -24.86 14.04 -3.74
CA PRO A 406 -24.95 15.49 -3.59
C PRO A 406 -23.61 16.21 -3.75
N ASP A 407 -22.47 15.50 -3.59
CA ASP A 407 -21.11 16.05 -3.76
C ASP A 407 -20.53 15.81 -5.17
N ARG A 408 -21.37 15.44 -6.15
CA ARG A 408 -20.96 15.14 -7.53
C ARG A 408 -20.14 16.25 -8.18
N ASP A 409 -20.59 17.50 -8.13
CA ASP A 409 -19.89 18.63 -8.77
C ASP A 409 -18.48 18.85 -8.21
N ARG A 410 -18.26 18.50 -6.93
CA ARG A 410 -16.94 18.56 -6.31
C ARG A 410 -16.06 17.43 -6.85
N LEU A 411 -16.59 16.21 -6.92
CA LEU A 411 -15.87 15.05 -7.43
C LEU A 411 -15.51 15.23 -8.91
N GLU A 412 -16.42 15.75 -9.73
CA GLU A 412 -16.17 16.04 -11.15
C GLU A 412 -15.07 17.10 -11.35
N ARG A 413 -15.02 18.12 -10.48
CA ARG A 413 -13.91 19.09 -10.48
C ARG A 413 -12.58 18.43 -10.11
N GLU A 414 -12.57 17.59 -9.07
CA GLU A 414 -11.37 16.87 -8.63
C GLU A 414 -10.88 15.86 -9.71
N THR A 415 -11.79 15.12 -10.36
CA THR A 415 -11.44 14.17 -11.43
C THR A 415 -11.00 14.88 -12.71
N SER A 416 -11.66 15.98 -13.09
CA SER A 416 -11.28 16.79 -14.27
C SER A 416 -9.90 17.42 -14.11
N ALA A 417 -9.64 18.06 -12.96
CA ALA A 417 -8.32 18.62 -12.66
C ALA A 417 -7.22 17.55 -12.68
N LYS A 418 -7.54 16.33 -12.22
CA LYS A 418 -6.61 15.20 -12.29
C LYS A 418 -6.37 14.74 -13.73
N ARG A 419 -7.43 14.65 -14.57
CA ARG A 419 -7.31 14.31 -16.00
C ARG A 419 -6.44 15.30 -16.74
N GLU A 420 -6.67 16.59 -16.56
CA GLU A 420 -5.87 17.66 -17.17
C GLU A 420 -4.39 17.52 -16.83
N LYS A 421 -4.08 17.28 -15.54
CA LYS A 421 -2.70 17.07 -15.10
C LYS A 421 -2.06 15.83 -15.75
N VAL A 422 -2.79 14.71 -15.81
CA VAL A 422 -2.30 13.47 -16.44
C VAL A 422 -2.10 13.65 -17.95
N GLN A 423 -3.01 14.33 -18.64
CA GLN A 423 -2.87 14.64 -20.08
C GLN A 423 -1.69 15.58 -20.35
N ALA A 424 -1.44 16.56 -19.48
CA ALA A 424 -0.27 17.41 -19.57
C ALA A 424 1.05 16.61 -19.39
N LEU A 425 1.08 15.63 -18.50
CA LEU A 425 2.24 14.75 -18.32
C LEU A 425 2.45 13.85 -19.54
N LEU A 426 1.39 13.23 -20.06
CA LEU A 426 1.45 12.38 -21.26
C LEU A 426 1.92 13.16 -22.49
N SER A 427 1.35 14.33 -22.76
CA SER A 427 1.76 15.17 -23.90
C SER A 427 3.20 15.66 -23.78
N ARG A 428 3.66 15.98 -22.56
CA ARG A 428 5.08 16.31 -22.31
C ARG A 428 5.99 15.13 -22.58
N ASP A 429 5.62 13.94 -22.13
CA ASP A 429 6.40 12.72 -22.32
C ASP A 429 6.44 12.34 -23.81
N GLU A 430 5.33 12.42 -24.54
CA GLU A 430 5.27 12.25 -25.99
C GLU A 430 6.14 13.26 -26.73
N ALA A 431 6.07 14.55 -26.38
CA ALA A 431 6.92 15.57 -26.97
C ALA A 431 8.41 15.32 -26.68
N SER A 432 8.75 14.82 -25.49
CA SER A 432 10.12 14.44 -25.14
C SER A 432 10.61 13.24 -25.96
N GLN A 433 9.77 12.22 -26.13
CA GLN A 433 10.05 11.04 -26.94
C GLN A 433 10.22 11.39 -28.41
N GLN A 434 9.34 12.24 -28.96
CA GLN A 434 9.46 12.74 -30.33
C GLN A 434 10.76 13.53 -30.55
N ARG A 435 11.16 14.38 -29.59
CA ARG A 435 12.43 15.10 -29.64
C ARG A 435 13.63 14.15 -29.60
N MET A 436 13.63 13.16 -28.70
CA MET A 436 14.69 12.16 -28.61
C MET A 436 14.77 11.30 -29.87
N LEU A 437 13.64 10.87 -30.41
CA LEU A 437 13.55 10.10 -31.65
C LEU A 437 14.10 10.91 -32.83
N LYS A 438 13.69 12.18 -32.96
CA LYS A 438 14.19 13.08 -34.00
C LYS A 438 15.70 13.30 -33.88
N LEU A 439 16.22 13.45 -32.66
CA LEU A 439 17.65 13.58 -32.42
C LEU A 439 18.42 12.28 -32.74
N GLY A 440 17.87 11.12 -32.40
CA GLY A 440 18.44 9.81 -32.72
C GLY A 440 18.46 9.53 -34.22
N LEU A 441 17.40 9.90 -34.94
CA LEU A 441 17.34 9.87 -36.41
C LEU A 441 18.38 10.80 -37.03
N GLN A 442 18.50 12.04 -36.53
CA GLN A 442 19.51 13.00 -36.99
C GLN A 442 20.96 12.55 -36.72
N LYS A 443 21.18 11.80 -35.63
CA LYS A 443 22.49 11.26 -35.26
C LYS A 443 22.80 9.89 -35.88
N GLY A 444 21.96 9.39 -36.80
CA GLY A 444 22.22 8.13 -37.51
C GLY A 444 22.23 6.89 -36.61
N LEU A 445 21.56 6.93 -35.45
CA LEU A 445 21.60 5.83 -34.47
C LEU A 445 20.95 4.52 -34.99
N PHE A 446 20.21 4.60 -36.10
CA PHE A 446 19.54 3.47 -36.77
C PHE A 446 20.10 3.16 -38.17
N SER A 447 21.16 3.86 -38.63
CA SER A 447 21.85 3.50 -39.87
C SER A 447 23.02 2.57 -39.55
N GLN A 448 23.04 1.37 -40.15
CA GLN A 448 24.12 0.39 -40.03
C GLN A 448 25.47 0.82 -40.64
N GLU A 449 25.61 2.06 -41.08
CA GLU A 449 26.86 2.60 -41.59
C GLU A 449 27.35 3.71 -40.66
N ARG A 450 28.29 3.35 -39.79
CA ARG A 450 29.06 4.31 -39.00
C ARG A 450 30.09 4.95 -39.94
N SER A 451 29.70 6.01 -40.63
CA SER A 451 30.62 6.85 -41.40
C SER A 451 31.05 8.06 -40.56
N ALA A 452 32.37 8.29 -40.60
CA ALA A 452 33.05 9.38 -39.94
C ALA A 452 32.80 10.73 -40.64
N ASP A 453 32.88 11.79 -39.84
CA ASP A 453 32.92 13.21 -40.21
C ASP A 453 31.68 13.82 -40.88
N ALA A 454 31.05 14.78 -40.20
CA ALA A 454 31.07 16.18 -40.62
C ALA A 454 30.17 17.10 -39.78
N SER A 455 30.81 18.16 -39.26
CA SER A 455 30.35 19.56 -39.11
C SER A 455 28.97 19.92 -38.55
N VAL A 456 29.04 20.68 -37.46
CA VAL A 456 28.00 21.58 -36.91
C VAL A 456 27.49 22.58 -37.97
N PRO A 457 26.17 22.90 -37.96
CA PRO A 457 25.72 24.23 -38.32
C PRO A 457 24.94 24.94 -37.19
N THR A 458 25.18 26.24 -37.16
CA THR A 458 24.78 27.25 -36.17
C THR A 458 23.46 27.93 -36.58
N LYS A 459 22.60 28.21 -35.59
CA LYS A 459 21.52 29.22 -35.49
C LYS A 459 20.50 29.38 -36.66
N ALA A 460 19.23 29.18 -36.31
CA ALA A 460 18.15 30.13 -36.64
C ALA A 460 17.05 30.05 -35.59
N GLN A 461 16.90 31.11 -34.80
CA GLN A 461 15.74 31.36 -33.94
C GLN A 461 14.53 31.64 -34.84
N LYS A 462 13.41 30.96 -34.59
CA LYS A 462 12.10 31.44 -35.03
C LYS A 462 11.10 31.27 -33.88
N ALA A 463 10.40 32.37 -33.61
CA ALA A 463 9.62 32.65 -32.43
C ALA A 463 8.43 31.70 -32.23
N LEU A 464 8.14 31.41 -30.96
CA LEU A 464 6.83 30.97 -30.48
C LEU A 464 5.85 32.14 -30.54
N PRO A 465 4.60 31.94 -30.99
CA PRO A 465 3.51 32.79 -30.55
C PRO A 465 3.07 32.35 -29.15
N GLN A 466 3.09 33.29 -28.20
CA GLN A 466 2.41 33.18 -26.92
C GLN A 466 0.99 33.75 -27.00
N PRO A 467 0.11 33.42 -26.03
CA PRO A 467 -1.34 33.54 -26.13
C PRO A 467 -1.82 34.93 -25.75
N ASP A 468 -2.85 35.43 -26.43
CA ASP A 468 -3.59 36.60 -25.95
C ASP A 468 -4.77 36.19 -25.08
N VAL A 469 -4.82 36.80 -23.91
CA VAL A 469 -5.81 36.67 -22.84
C VAL A 469 -6.78 37.86 -22.95
N LEU A 470 -8.09 37.61 -22.81
CA LEU A 470 -9.01 38.26 -21.85
C LEU A 470 -10.47 38.30 -22.37
N SER A 471 -11.29 37.47 -21.73
CA SER A 471 -12.52 37.87 -21.01
C SER A 471 -13.44 38.91 -21.63
N GLN A 472 -14.63 38.50 -22.09
CA GLN A 472 -15.91 39.18 -21.82
C GLN A 472 -17.07 38.17 -21.78
N THR A 473 -17.77 38.08 -20.66
CA THR A 473 -19.20 37.71 -20.65
C THR A 473 -20.01 38.95 -21.07
N PRO A 474 -21.09 38.74 -21.84
CA PRO A 474 -22.33 39.37 -21.41
C PRO A 474 -23.59 38.51 -21.61
N ALA A 475 -24.60 38.97 -20.89
CA ALA A 475 -25.98 38.57 -20.75
C ALA A 475 -26.76 38.13 -22.02
N LEU A 476 -27.75 37.28 -21.73
CA LEU A 476 -29.03 37.03 -22.39
C LEU A 476 -29.55 38.05 -23.44
N GLN A 477 -30.09 37.44 -24.50
CA GLN A 477 -31.21 37.84 -25.39
C GLN A 477 -30.94 38.63 -26.69
N ASN A 478 -31.53 38.08 -27.76
CA ASN A 478 -31.77 38.57 -29.13
C ASN A 478 -30.72 38.20 -30.19
N LEU A 479 -30.98 37.08 -30.89
CA LEU A 479 -30.33 36.75 -32.16
C LEU A 479 -31.13 37.38 -33.31
N ASP A 480 -30.51 38.30 -34.04
CA ASP A 480 -31.04 38.95 -35.23
C ASP A 480 -31.29 37.92 -36.36
N ASP A 481 -32.48 37.97 -36.96
CA ASP A 481 -32.93 37.02 -38.00
C ASP A 481 -32.19 37.19 -39.36
N THR A 482 -31.33 38.22 -39.47
CA THR A 482 -30.60 38.58 -40.69
C THR A 482 -29.20 37.96 -40.83
N SER A 483 -28.61 37.40 -39.76
CA SER A 483 -27.28 36.76 -39.76
C SER A 483 -27.32 35.22 -39.69
N ARG A 484 -28.51 34.62 -39.78
CA ARG A 484 -28.75 33.19 -39.56
C ARG A 484 -28.17 32.33 -40.68
N LYS A 485 -27.37 31.32 -40.30
CA LYS A 485 -26.87 30.27 -41.20
C LYS A 485 -28.04 29.43 -41.75
N ARG A 486 -28.22 29.41 -43.07
CA ARG A 486 -29.26 28.63 -43.76
C ARG A 486 -28.65 27.36 -44.36
N LEU A 487 -29.26 26.22 -44.07
CA LEU A 487 -28.92 24.93 -44.69
C LEU A 487 -29.62 24.79 -46.05
N THR A 488 -29.04 24.03 -46.97
CA THR A 488 -29.74 23.52 -48.15
C THR A 488 -30.66 22.35 -47.74
N HIS A 489 -31.67 22.02 -48.55
CA HIS A 489 -32.55 20.88 -48.29
C HIS A 489 -31.76 19.57 -48.14
N ASP A 490 -30.83 19.30 -49.05
CA ASP A 490 -30.00 18.10 -49.01
C ASP A 490 -29.02 18.11 -47.83
N GLY A 491 -28.51 19.30 -47.45
CA GLY A 491 -27.69 19.47 -46.26
C GLY A 491 -28.45 19.20 -44.96
N ALA A 492 -29.75 19.53 -44.90
CA ALA A 492 -30.59 19.18 -43.76
C ALA A 492 -30.85 17.67 -43.67
N GLU A 493 -30.96 16.95 -44.79
CA GLU A 493 -31.09 15.48 -44.81
C GLU A 493 -29.81 14.79 -44.31
N GLU A 494 -28.63 15.24 -44.76
CA GLU A 494 -27.34 14.68 -44.34
C GLU A 494 -27.03 14.96 -42.87
N LEU A 495 -27.25 16.19 -42.41
CA LEU A 495 -27.08 16.58 -41.01
C LEU A 495 -27.95 15.72 -40.07
N LEU A 496 -29.20 15.44 -40.44
CA LEU A 496 -30.09 14.57 -39.66
C LEU A 496 -29.60 13.12 -39.59
N LYS A 497 -28.96 12.59 -40.63
CA LYS A 497 -28.36 11.25 -40.64
C LYS A 497 -27.12 11.19 -39.76
N GLU A 498 -26.25 12.21 -39.81
CA GLU A 498 -25.07 12.27 -38.95
C GLU A 498 -25.45 12.37 -37.46
N LEU A 499 -26.47 13.17 -37.13
CA LEU A 499 -26.99 13.26 -35.76
C LEU A 499 -27.64 11.95 -35.30
N GLU A 500 -28.38 11.26 -36.18
CA GLU A 500 -28.97 9.97 -35.85
C GLU A 500 -27.91 8.90 -35.56
N LEU A 501 -26.81 8.89 -36.33
CA LEU A 501 -25.67 8.01 -36.07
C LEU A 501 -25.00 8.35 -34.75
N ALA A 502 -24.77 9.63 -34.46
CA ALA A 502 -24.14 10.07 -33.21
C ALA A 502 -25.00 9.69 -31.98
N TYR A 503 -26.33 9.83 -32.06
CA TYR A 503 -27.24 9.40 -30.98
C TYR A 503 -27.43 7.88 -30.89
N SER A 504 -26.99 7.13 -31.90
CA SER A 504 -27.07 5.67 -31.90
C SER A 504 -25.91 4.99 -31.17
N GLU A 505 -24.90 5.75 -30.69
CA GLU A 505 -23.76 5.19 -29.97
C GLU A 505 -24.17 4.45 -28.67
N PRO A 506 -23.61 3.27 -28.38
CA PRO A 506 -23.98 2.46 -27.21
C PRO A 506 -23.86 3.19 -25.87
N ASN A 507 -22.77 3.96 -25.71
CA ASN A 507 -22.49 4.71 -24.47
C ASN A 507 -23.53 5.79 -24.22
N PHE A 508 -23.88 6.56 -25.26
CA PHE A 508 -24.90 7.61 -25.17
C PHE A 508 -26.27 7.01 -24.86
N ARG A 509 -26.65 5.91 -25.51
CA ARG A 509 -27.94 5.23 -25.26
C ARG A 509 -28.04 4.68 -23.84
N GLU A 510 -26.96 4.19 -23.27
CA GLU A 510 -26.93 3.73 -21.87
C GLU A 510 -27.05 4.88 -20.88
N GLN A 511 -26.39 6.02 -21.14
CA GLN A 511 -26.52 7.24 -20.36
C GLN A 511 -27.96 7.79 -20.38
N VAL A 512 -28.59 7.86 -21.55
CA VAL A 512 -29.99 8.30 -21.68
C VAL A 512 -30.96 7.35 -20.97
N ARG A 513 -30.72 6.03 -21.04
CA ARG A 513 -31.54 5.03 -20.33
C ARG A 513 -31.42 5.16 -18.82
N LYS A 514 -30.21 5.42 -18.31
CA LYS A 514 -29.99 5.66 -16.88
C LYS A 514 -30.66 6.97 -16.44
N LEU A 515 -30.49 8.05 -17.21
CA LEU A 515 -31.13 9.33 -16.94
C LEU A 515 -32.66 9.22 -16.89
N ALA A 516 -33.26 8.44 -17.79
CA ALA A 516 -34.69 8.17 -17.81
C ALA A 516 -35.20 7.35 -16.61
N ARG A 517 -34.32 6.62 -15.91
CA ARG A 517 -34.64 5.88 -14.68
C ARG A 517 -34.49 6.74 -13.44
N ASP A 518 -33.52 7.64 -13.45
CA ASP A 518 -33.12 8.41 -12.28
C ASP A 518 -33.92 9.73 -12.12
N VAL A 519 -34.51 10.25 -13.20
CA VAL A 519 -35.24 11.53 -13.21
C VAL A 519 -36.74 11.31 -13.48
N ASN A 520 -37.59 11.77 -12.57
CA ASN A 520 -39.06 11.61 -12.66
C ASN A 520 -39.76 12.79 -13.34
N ASP A 521 -39.15 13.99 -13.37
CA ASP A 521 -39.72 15.19 -13.99
C ASP A 521 -39.29 15.32 -15.47
N GLN A 522 -40.24 15.65 -16.35
CA GLN A 522 -40.01 15.79 -17.78
C GLN A 522 -39.14 17.00 -18.12
N GLU A 523 -39.32 18.13 -17.42
CA GLU A 523 -38.54 19.34 -17.71
C GLU A 523 -37.08 19.17 -17.26
N GLU A 524 -36.88 18.57 -16.10
CA GLU A 524 -35.57 18.26 -15.54
C GLU A 524 -34.83 17.21 -16.41
N PHE A 525 -35.54 16.19 -16.90
CA PHE A 525 -34.99 15.21 -17.83
C PHE A 525 -34.48 15.87 -19.13
N VAL A 526 -35.23 16.82 -19.70
CA VAL A 526 -34.82 17.54 -20.92
C VAL A 526 -33.59 18.42 -20.68
N GLN A 527 -33.48 19.06 -19.52
CA GLN A 527 -32.32 19.89 -19.17
C GLN A 527 -31.04 19.04 -19.09
N TYR A 528 -31.07 17.93 -18.33
CA TYR A 528 -29.91 17.04 -18.25
C TYR A 528 -29.63 16.32 -19.56
N LEU A 529 -30.65 15.97 -20.35
CA LEU A 529 -30.46 15.37 -21.66
C LEU A 529 -29.71 16.31 -22.61
N ASN A 530 -30.00 17.61 -22.59
CA ASN A 530 -29.28 18.60 -23.41
C ASN A 530 -27.79 18.66 -23.03
N GLN A 531 -27.46 18.53 -21.73
CA GLN A 531 -26.08 18.49 -21.26
C GLN A 531 -25.37 17.19 -21.67
N VAL A 532 -26.06 16.04 -21.61
CA VAL A 532 -25.51 14.73 -22.03
C VAL A 532 -25.36 14.65 -23.55
N ALA A 533 -26.25 15.29 -24.31
CA ALA A 533 -26.21 15.30 -25.77
C ALA A 533 -25.15 16.25 -26.35
N LEU A 534 -24.78 17.32 -25.63
CA LEU A 534 -23.85 18.34 -26.15
C LEU A 534 -22.48 17.75 -26.56
N PRO A 535 -21.77 16.92 -25.74
CA PRO A 535 -20.50 16.31 -26.15
C PRO A 535 -20.60 15.45 -27.41
N VAL A 536 -21.73 14.79 -27.62
CA VAL A 536 -22.01 13.95 -28.81
C VAL A 536 -22.35 14.82 -30.02
N GLN A 537 -22.96 15.99 -29.80
CA GLN A 537 -23.31 16.96 -30.83
C GLN A 537 -22.10 17.79 -31.30
N LYS A 538 -21.10 18.07 -30.44
CA LYS A 538 -19.95 18.94 -30.76
C LYS A 538 -19.22 18.58 -32.07
N PRO A 539 -18.85 17.30 -32.32
CA PRO A 539 -18.16 16.95 -33.56
C PRO A 539 -19.01 17.17 -34.82
N VAL A 540 -20.33 17.06 -34.70
CA VAL A 540 -21.27 17.31 -35.80
C VAL A 540 -21.44 18.82 -36.01
N LEU A 541 -21.59 19.60 -34.93
CA LEU A 541 -21.72 21.06 -35.01
C LEU A 541 -20.50 21.71 -35.67
N GLU A 542 -19.29 21.33 -35.27
CA GLU A 542 -18.04 21.87 -35.83
C GLU A 542 -17.89 21.57 -37.33
N ARG A 543 -18.28 20.37 -37.77
CA ARG A 543 -18.24 19.97 -39.20
C ARG A 543 -19.17 20.81 -40.06
N TRP A 544 -20.33 21.16 -39.53
CA TRP A 544 -21.34 21.96 -40.23
C TRP A 544 -21.19 23.47 -39.96
N GLY A 545 -20.11 23.87 -39.29
CA GLY A 545 -19.78 25.27 -39.03
C GLY A 545 -20.69 25.95 -38.01
N PHE A 546 -21.40 25.20 -37.17
CA PHE A 546 -22.11 25.73 -36.00
C PHE A 546 -21.17 25.85 -34.80
N GLU A 547 -21.47 26.75 -33.88
CA GLU A 547 -20.71 26.84 -32.63
C GLU A 547 -20.93 25.60 -31.76
N ALA A 548 -19.86 25.09 -31.13
CA ALA A 548 -19.87 23.91 -30.25
C ALA A 548 -20.48 24.21 -28.86
N THR A 549 -21.55 24.99 -28.82
CA THR A 549 -22.23 25.54 -27.64
C THR A 549 -23.74 25.28 -27.70
N GLU A 550 -24.46 25.48 -26.60
CA GLU A 550 -25.92 25.34 -26.55
C GLU A 550 -26.64 26.31 -27.52
N VAL A 551 -26.01 27.46 -27.78
CA VAL A 551 -26.49 28.46 -28.74
C VAL A 551 -26.41 27.89 -30.17
N GLY A 552 -25.28 27.29 -30.55
CA GLY A 552 -25.12 26.63 -31.85
C GLY A 552 -26.06 25.43 -32.05
N VAL A 553 -26.37 24.67 -31.00
CA VAL A 553 -27.41 23.62 -31.05
C VAL A 553 -28.78 24.20 -31.36
N THR A 554 -29.10 25.37 -30.78
CA THR A 554 -30.38 26.04 -31.01
C THR A 554 -30.47 26.60 -32.43
N GLU A 555 -29.39 27.19 -32.95
CA GLU A 555 -29.28 27.61 -34.35
C GLU A 555 -29.44 26.44 -35.32
N MET A 556 -28.77 25.32 -35.05
CA MET A 556 -28.87 24.09 -35.82
C MET A 556 -30.31 23.56 -35.85
N ARG A 557 -30.97 23.47 -34.68
CA ARG A 557 -32.38 23.00 -34.59
C ARG A 557 -33.32 23.89 -35.39
N ARG A 558 -33.12 25.21 -35.34
CA ARG A 558 -33.90 26.18 -36.12
C ARG A 558 -33.66 26.01 -37.62
N ALA A 559 -32.40 25.85 -38.05
CA ALA A 559 -32.07 25.65 -39.46
C ALA A 559 -32.63 24.33 -40.04
N ILE A 560 -32.73 23.27 -39.23
CA ILE A 560 -33.46 22.03 -39.58
C ILE A 560 -34.99 22.27 -39.63
N GLN A 561 -35.51 23.13 -38.74
CA GLN A 561 -36.93 23.45 -38.68
C GLN A 561 -37.43 24.13 -39.96
N ASP A 562 -36.62 24.99 -40.58
CA ASP A 562 -36.97 25.70 -41.82
C ASP A 562 -37.35 24.75 -42.98
N HIS A 563 -36.74 23.56 -43.02
CA HIS A 563 -36.99 22.56 -44.06
C HIS A 563 -38.03 21.50 -43.66
N THR A 564 -38.24 21.29 -42.35
CA THR A 564 -39.16 20.27 -41.84
C THR A 564 -40.59 20.77 -41.63
N VAL A 565 -40.85 22.07 -41.82
CA VAL A 565 -42.19 22.66 -41.77
C VAL A 565 -42.97 22.51 -43.09
N GLY A 566 -42.29 22.36 -44.24
CA GLY A 566 -42.89 22.16 -45.58
C GLY A 566 -43.50 20.76 -45.82
N ASP A 567 -43.97 20.46 -47.04
CA ASP A 567 -44.70 19.21 -47.36
C ASP A 567 -43.82 17.94 -47.53
N ASP A 568 -42.52 18.02 -47.25
CA ASP A 568 -41.61 16.89 -47.39
C ASP A 568 -41.79 15.81 -46.31
N ALA A 569 -42.62 14.82 -46.63
CA ALA A 569 -42.91 13.67 -45.76
C ALA A 569 -41.66 12.83 -45.43
N LYS A 570 -40.67 12.78 -46.33
CA LYS A 570 -39.42 12.04 -46.14
C LYS A 570 -38.54 12.69 -45.08
N LEU A 571 -38.31 13.99 -45.18
CA LEU A 571 -37.48 14.74 -44.23
C LEU A 571 -38.13 14.81 -42.84
N LYS A 572 -39.46 14.93 -42.78
CA LYS A 572 -40.22 14.84 -41.52
C LYS A 572 -40.03 13.50 -40.80
N ARG A 573 -40.05 12.37 -41.54
CA ARG A 573 -39.79 11.04 -40.97
C ARG A 573 -38.36 10.92 -40.45
N GLN A 574 -37.38 11.44 -41.20
CA GLN A 574 -35.98 11.44 -40.78
C GLN A 574 -35.77 12.26 -39.52
N ALA A 575 -36.33 13.48 -39.45
CA ALA A 575 -36.28 14.33 -38.27
C ALA A 575 -36.92 13.66 -37.04
N GLN A 576 -38.02 12.92 -37.23
CA GLN A 576 -38.65 12.12 -36.16
C GLN A 576 -37.75 10.97 -35.68
N ALA A 577 -37.06 10.27 -36.60
CA ALA A 577 -36.12 9.20 -36.27
C ALA A 577 -34.94 9.73 -35.45
N THR A 578 -34.30 10.82 -35.88
CA THR A 578 -33.23 11.51 -35.14
C THR A 578 -33.70 11.97 -33.75
N THR A 579 -34.92 12.53 -33.66
CA THR A 579 -35.50 12.93 -32.38
C THR A 579 -35.74 11.72 -31.47
N ARG A 580 -36.20 10.59 -32.03
CA ARG A 580 -36.41 9.35 -31.26
C ARG A 580 -35.08 8.76 -30.77
N ALA A 581 -34.02 8.86 -31.55
CA ALA A 581 -32.67 8.46 -31.14
C ALA A 581 -32.15 9.32 -29.97
N LEU A 582 -32.42 10.63 -30.00
CA LEU A 582 -32.05 11.56 -28.92
C LEU A 582 -32.76 11.27 -27.59
N TYR A 583 -34.09 11.11 -27.61
CA TYR A 583 -34.89 10.95 -26.38
C TYR A 583 -35.04 9.50 -25.93
N GLY A 584 -34.66 8.52 -26.75
CA GLY A 584 -34.74 7.10 -26.43
C GLY A 584 -36.14 6.64 -26.00
N GLU A 585 -36.22 5.95 -24.86
CA GLU A 585 -37.47 5.42 -24.28
C GLU A 585 -38.44 6.54 -23.84
N MET A 586 -37.93 7.74 -23.56
CA MET A 586 -38.71 8.91 -23.13
C MET A 586 -39.33 9.70 -24.29
N TYR A 587 -39.09 9.31 -25.55
CA TYR A 587 -39.62 10.01 -26.74
C TYR A 587 -41.14 10.21 -26.70
N ASN A 588 -41.88 9.18 -26.29
CA ASN A 588 -43.35 9.25 -26.22
C ASN A 588 -43.84 10.08 -25.02
N ALA A 589 -43.11 10.09 -23.91
CA ALA A 589 -43.47 10.86 -22.72
C ALA A 589 -43.32 12.36 -22.95
N VAL A 590 -42.21 12.77 -23.58
CA VAL A 590 -41.88 14.19 -23.84
C VAL A 590 -42.68 14.77 -25.01
N ARG A 591 -42.95 13.97 -26.05
CA ARG A 591 -43.63 14.46 -27.28
C ARG A 591 -45.11 14.07 -27.39
N GLY A 592 -45.58 13.07 -26.64
CA GLY A 592 -46.92 12.49 -26.72
C GLY A 592 -48.05 13.31 -26.09
N GLY A 593 -47.74 14.44 -25.45
CA GLY A 593 -48.72 15.31 -24.78
C GLY A 593 -49.86 15.86 -25.66
N LYS A 594 -49.79 15.73 -26.99
CA LYS A 594 -50.86 16.15 -27.92
C LYS A 594 -51.70 15.00 -28.51
N SER A 595 -51.36 13.73 -28.27
CA SER A 595 -52.11 12.58 -28.84
C SER A 595 -52.48 11.49 -27.82
N ALA A 596 -52.12 11.66 -26.55
CA ALA A 596 -52.33 10.66 -25.49
C ALA A 596 -53.72 10.71 -24.82
N ARG A 597 -54.71 11.42 -25.40
CA ARG A 597 -56.08 11.45 -24.86
C ARG A 597 -57.01 10.37 -25.43
N GLU A 598 -56.59 9.62 -26.46
CA GLU A 598 -57.48 8.68 -27.18
C GLU A 598 -57.10 7.20 -27.17
N ARG A 599 -56.00 6.78 -26.54
CA ARG A 599 -55.77 5.34 -26.31
C ARG A 599 -55.18 5.14 -24.92
N GLY A 600 -55.96 4.50 -24.05
CA GLY A 600 -55.59 4.18 -22.67
C GLY A 600 -54.32 3.34 -22.59
N ALA A 601 -53.18 4.01 -22.51
CA ALA A 601 -51.88 3.47 -22.16
C ALA A 601 -51.33 4.31 -20.99
N PRO A 602 -50.55 3.71 -20.08
CA PRO A 602 -50.49 4.17 -18.71
C PRO A 602 -49.63 5.42 -18.54
N THR A 603 -50.03 6.27 -17.61
CA THR A 603 -49.30 7.46 -17.17
C THR A 603 -48.08 7.09 -16.31
N ALA A 604 -47.14 8.04 -16.19
CA ALA A 604 -45.87 7.90 -15.45
C ALA A 604 -45.98 7.46 -13.98
N ALA A 605 -47.20 7.39 -13.43
CA ALA A 605 -47.46 6.86 -12.09
C ALA A 605 -47.52 5.32 -12.01
N SER A 606 -47.42 4.57 -13.10
CA SER A 606 -47.61 3.11 -13.09
C SER A 606 -46.33 2.26 -13.16
N PHE A 607 -45.14 2.85 -13.01
CA PHE A 607 -43.88 2.11 -13.09
C PHE A 607 -43.41 1.69 -11.69
N VAL A 608 -43.70 0.46 -11.30
CA VAL A 608 -43.10 -0.18 -10.11
C VAL A 608 -41.82 -0.89 -10.56
N PRO A 609 -40.63 -0.54 -10.01
CA PRO A 609 -39.36 -1.17 -10.36
C PRO A 609 -39.38 -2.69 -10.20
N GLU A 610 -38.71 -3.43 -11.08
CA GLU A 610 -38.68 -4.91 -11.07
C GLU A 610 -38.16 -5.50 -9.75
N LYS A 611 -37.24 -4.79 -9.10
CA LYS A 611 -36.71 -5.14 -7.76
C LYS A 611 -37.77 -5.00 -6.66
N ASP A 612 -38.69 -4.05 -6.81
CA ASP A 612 -39.80 -3.84 -5.87
C ASP A 612 -40.96 -4.81 -6.17
N ARG A 613 -41.17 -5.18 -7.44
CA ARG A 613 -42.08 -6.29 -7.80
C ARG A 613 -41.60 -7.63 -7.24
N LEU A 614 -40.30 -7.89 -7.27
CA LEU A 614 -39.70 -9.11 -6.69
C LEU A 614 -39.78 -9.10 -5.16
N LYS A 615 -39.53 -7.97 -4.50
CA LYS A 615 -39.72 -7.84 -3.04
C LYS A 615 -41.18 -7.94 -2.61
N GLU A 616 -42.11 -7.40 -3.39
CA GLU A 616 -43.55 -7.50 -3.12
C GLU A 616 -44.05 -8.93 -3.37
N ALA A 617 -43.54 -9.60 -4.41
CA ALA A 617 -43.80 -11.01 -4.69
C ALA A 617 -43.22 -11.93 -3.60
N GLU A 618 -42.01 -11.63 -3.10
CA GLU A 618 -41.36 -12.36 -2.01
C GLU A 618 -42.09 -12.12 -0.67
N LYS A 619 -42.53 -10.89 -0.38
CA LYS A 619 -43.40 -10.59 0.76
C LYS A 619 -44.76 -11.27 0.67
N ARG A 620 -45.34 -11.39 -0.53
CA ARG A 620 -46.59 -12.15 -0.76
C ARG A 620 -46.37 -13.65 -0.59
N LEU A 621 -45.25 -14.18 -1.06
CA LEU A 621 -44.89 -15.59 -0.88
C LEU A 621 -44.66 -15.90 0.61
N GLN A 622 -44.00 -15.02 1.34
CA GLN A 622 -43.77 -15.14 2.78
C GLN A 622 -45.05 -14.97 3.62
N ARG A 623 -46.04 -14.20 3.15
CA ARG A 623 -47.38 -14.12 3.78
C ARG A 623 -48.20 -15.38 3.53
N ARG A 624 -48.12 -15.96 2.31
CA ARG A 624 -48.72 -17.28 2.00
C ARG A 624 -48.10 -18.42 2.81
N LEU A 625 -46.78 -18.43 2.99
CA LEU A 625 -46.08 -19.43 3.81
C LEU A 625 -46.38 -19.30 5.31
N ARG A 626 -46.80 -18.11 5.78
CA ARG A 626 -47.21 -17.84 7.17
C ARG A 626 -48.72 -18.00 7.42
N GLY A 627 -49.52 -18.26 6.38
CA GLY A 627 -50.97 -18.47 6.50
C GLY A 627 -51.78 -17.20 6.79
N GLU A 628 -51.29 -16.02 6.43
CA GLU A 628 -51.86 -14.71 6.83
C GLU A 628 -52.67 -14.00 5.72
N ASP A 629 -53.11 -14.68 4.66
CA ASP A 629 -53.98 -14.05 3.63
C ASP A 629 -55.47 -14.29 3.95
N PRO A 630 -56.29 -13.23 4.15
CA PRO A 630 -57.72 -13.34 4.50
C PRO A 630 -58.64 -13.62 3.31
N ASN A 631 -58.15 -14.21 2.21
CA ASN A 631 -58.95 -14.45 1.01
C ASN A 631 -58.60 -15.79 0.33
N SER A 632 -58.50 -16.86 1.13
CA SER A 632 -58.12 -18.21 0.69
C SER A 632 -59.23 -19.03 0.03
N ASP A 633 -60.45 -18.51 -0.12
CA ASP A 633 -61.62 -19.39 -0.31
C ASP A 633 -62.16 -19.52 -1.75
N GLU A 634 -61.60 -18.86 -2.77
CA GLU A 634 -62.16 -18.95 -4.14
C GLU A 634 -61.31 -19.59 -5.25
N GLU A 635 -60.00 -19.79 -5.09
CA GLU A 635 -59.17 -20.33 -6.19
C GLU A 635 -58.71 -21.79 -6.02
N SER A 636 -59.21 -22.52 -5.02
CA SER A 636 -58.91 -23.95 -4.78
C SER A 636 -59.58 -24.92 -5.76
N LYS A 637 -60.04 -24.46 -6.93
CA LYS A 637 -60.64 -25.30 -7.97
C LYS A 637 -60.17 -24.90 -9.36
N LYS A 638 -58.91 -25.18 -9.70
CA LYS A 638 -58.52 -25.70 -11.03
C LYS A 638 -56.99 -25.81 -11.17
N LYS A 639 -56.56 -27.04 -11.51
CA LYS A 639 -55.31 -27.44 -12.19
C LYS A 639 -54.11 -27.82 -11.33
N ASP A 640 -54.23 -28.99 -10.72
CA ASP A 640 -53.11 -29.93 -10.61
C ASP A 640 -52.91 -30.63 -11.98
N ASP A 641 -51.78 -30.38 -12.65
CA ASP A 641 -51.26 -31.27 -13.70
C ASP A 641 -49.74 -31.43 -13.49
N PRO A 642 -49.30 -32.53 -12.88
CA PRO A 642 -47.88 -32.81 -12.56
C PRO A 642 -46.96 -32.88 -13.79
N SER A 643 -47.52 -32.98 -14.99
CA SER A 643 -46.77 -33.18 -16.24
C SER A 643 -45.96 -31.94 -16.67
N ARG A 644 -46.35 -30.74 -16.23
CA ARG A 644 -45.65 -29.48 -16.56
C ARG A 644 -44.40 -29.23 -15.73
N LEU A 645 -44.36 -29.72 -14.50
CA LEU A 645 -43.20 -29.55 -13.61
C LEU A 645 -41.99 -30.37 -14.09
N TYR A 646 -42.23 -31.54 -14.71
CA TYR A 646 -41.16 -32.40 -15.23
C TYR A 646 -40.51 -31.85 -16.51
N ALA A 647 -41.26 -31.11 -17.33
CA ALA A 647 -40.72 -30.49 -18.55
C ALA A 647 -39.81 -29.28 -18.26
N HIS A 648 -40.07 -28.54 -17.18
CA HIS A 648 -39.27 -27.35 -16.82
C HIS A 648 -37.91 -27.70 -16.21
N TRP A 649 -37.78 -28.85 -15.56
CA TRP A 649 -36.54 -29.28 -14.91
C TRP A 649 -35.51 -29.86 -15.89
N ARG A 650 -35.94 -30.32 -17.08
CA ARG A 650 -35.06 -30.95 -18.09
C ARG A 650 -34.42 -29.96 -19.08
N ALA A 651 -34.84 -28.69 -19.06
CA ALA A 651 -34.39 -27.64 -19.99
C ALA A 651 -33.46 -26.60 -19.33
N ARG A 652 -33.02 -26.85 -18.10
CA ARG A 652 -32.03 -26.05 -17.35
C ARG A 652 -30.85 -26.96 -17.04
#